data_AF-A0A1I4ITQ7-F1
#
_entry.id   AF-A0A1I4ITQ7-F1
#
_cell.length_a   1.000
_cell.length_b   1.000
_cell.length_c   1.000
_cell.angle_alpha   90.00
_cell.angle_beta   90.00
_cell.angle_gamma   90.00
#
_symmetry.space_group_name_H-M   'P 1'
#
loop_
_entity.id
_entity.type
_entity.pdbx_description
1 polymer ?
#
loop_
_entity_poly.entity_id
_entity_poly.type
_entity_poly.pdbx_seq_one_letter_code
_entity_poly.pdbx_strand_id
1 'polypeptide(L)'
;MSEALWTHRPQPQPGSPVRGVWRGAPTTLAELRALRLQLRAVLDDGGRPPGATDDDVARLLQAFEELGSNGVRHGGGLVQMILTTGASGWLLEVSDAAGHAPPAPAVDRDAALGGLGLYLVARLCSAHGWTAGEGGRKVVWASVDFTGDATPPDAPAPAPAPQPAVAGPTGAPAQGPAAAPRTTPGVPRGGAARVRRHRRFVSRAAAPRLSAVFVAVVLTVTLLLAWLASTVNANNNERLLQKQVAQAATLLVTQVAVIQTQMADAGQVATATSGRPAPFTRFAASTAAVPGTSLSLWRVDGDRVEQLAVHGPDPQLPPGGPAPFFTGLEPTGRLSVAGILQGPEPRLAYALMPADDPGGLVVYAEIPLNRQVSVQPGEAFSGLDLAVFLGRTTAADQLVQTTAPLPIRGDTATTRVPFGDTELTVVAASRSGLTGSLSAALPWIVLGVGGVLAVGGGAVVETLSRRRAVAERLAAENQRLYQQQRSIASGLQHALLPEVPHVDGIEIAARYVAGADGMEVGGDWYDVITRPSGECVFVVGDISGRGLPAATTMAALRFAVRSYVAQGDDIATVLTRLRGLLDIEVDHQFATVLLGELDPAAGLVRVVSAGHFGPLLVRAGHAEFLEVPAARPIGVAPSASPAVTEARVSGPATLLAFTDGAVERLGEVLDTGLERLRATAAAADTQPLPELLDELMQAQTGDGGRDDTVILGLRWTPVGG
;
A
#
# COMPACT_ATOMS: atom_id res chain seq x y z
N MET A 1 -6.08 2.72 28.59
CA MET A 1 -7.35 3.38 28.23
C MET A 1 -8.13 2.43 27.30
N SER A 2 -9.20 1.82 27.79
CA SER A 2 -10.03 0.83 27.06
C SER A 2 -11.49 1.29 27.02
N GLU A 3 -11.73 2.54 26.62
CA GLU A 3 -13.09 2.99 26.28
C GLU A 3 -13.22 3.05 24.76
N ALA A 4 -14.31 2.45 24.25
CA ALA A 4 -14.63 2.44 22.83
C ALA A 4 -14.97 3.86 22.36
N LEU A 5 -13.96 4.58 21.86
CA LEU A 5 -14.02 5.98 21.40
C LEU A 5 -15.18 6.30 20.44
N TRP A 6 -15.70 5.29 19.73
CA TRP A 6 -16.83 5.39 18.80
C TRP A 6 -17.97 4.48 19.23
N THR A 7 -18.87 5.02 20.04
CA THR A 7 -20.07 4.31 20.51
C THR A 7 -21.16 4.30 19.45
N HIS A 8 -21.91 3.20 19.37
CA HIS A 8 -23.12 3.12 18.55
C HIS A 8 -24.18 4.08 19.11
N ARG A 9 -24.57 5.09 18.33
CA ARG A 9 -25.53 6.14 18.74
C ARG A 9 -26.44 6.51 17.58
N PRO A 10 -27.76 6.65 17.80
CA PRO A 10 -28.68 7.06 16.76
C PRO A 10 -28.29 8.43 16.20
N GLN A 11 -28.50 8.61 14.90
CA GLN A 11 -28.22 9.87 14.22
C GLN A 11 -29.08 11.00 14.81
N PRO A 12 -28.49 12.17 15.14
CA PRO A 12 -29.26 13.32 15.57
C PRO A 12 -30.10 13.86 14.41
N GLN A 13 -31.33 14.27 14.68
CA GLN A 13 -32.13 14.99 13.67
C GLN A 13 -31.54 16.39 13.48
N PRO A 14 -31.24 16.82 12.25
CA PRO A 14 -30.73 18.16 12.00
C PRO A 14 -31.79 19.19 12.46
N GLY A 15 -31.38 20.13 13.31
CA GLY A 15 -32.28 21.15 13.86
C GLY A 15 -33.01 21.93 12.74
N SER A 16 -34.32 22.10 12.90
CA SER A 16 -35.17 22.77 11.91
C SER A 16 -35.05 24.30 12.03
N PRO A 17 -34.98 25.07 10.92
CA PRO A 17 -35.01 24.64 9.52
C PRO A 17 -33.65 24.18 8.97
N VAL A 18 -33.67 23.13 8.13
CA VAL A 18 -32.50 22.71 7.34
C VAL A 18 -32.26 23.73 6.22
N ARG A 19 -31.09 24.38 6.22
CA ARG A 19 -30.76 25.47 5.30
C ARG A 19 -30.05 25.01 4.01
N GLY A 20 -29.46 23.82 4.02
CA GLY A 20 -28.76 23.28 2.85
C GLY A 20 -28.24 21.87 3.06
N VAL A 21 -28.10 21.12 1.97
CA VAL A 21 -27.52 19.77 1.96
C VAL A 21 -26.48 19.69 0.86
N TRP A 22 -25.24 19.38 1.24
CA TRP A 22 -24.15 19.08 0.30
C TRP A 22 -23.93 17.57 0.24
N ARG A 23 -23.58 17.05 -0.94
CA ARG A 23 -23.34 15.62 -1.15
C ARG A 23 -22.07 15.38 -1.97
N GLY A 24 -21.33 14.34 -1.61
CA GLY A 24 -20.16 13.86 -2.34
C GLY A 24 -20.02 12.35 -2.25
N ALA A 25 -19.28 11.74 -3.18
CA ALA A 25 -19.05 10.30 -3.20
C ALA A 25 -17.61 10.00 -3.64
N PRO A 26 -16.61 10.21 -2.77
CA PRO A 26 -15.21 9.96 -3.12
C PRO A 26 -14.96 8.46 -3.30
N THR A 27 -14.27 8.09 -4.37
CA THR A 27 -13.73 6.73 -4.57
C THR A 27 -12.25 6.64 -4.21
N THR A 28 -11.54 7.79 -4.20
CA THR A 28 -10.13 7.88 -3.84
C THR A 28 -9.84 9.02 -2.87
N LEU A 29 -8.70 8.97 -2.17
CA LEU A 29 -8.25 10.06 -1.29
C LEU A 29 -7.93 11.36 -2.06
N ALA A 30 -7.58 11.26 -3.34
CA ALA A 30 -7.36 12.42 -4.19
C ALA A 30 -8.69 13.14 -4.49
N GLU A 31 -9.75 12.36 -4.78
CA GLU A 31 -11.11 12.89 -4.96
C GLU A 31 -11.65 13.50 -3.66
N LEU A 32 -11.39 12.88 -2.51
CA LEU A 32 -11.77 13.45 -1.21
C LEU A 32 -11.16 14.84 -0.99
N ARG A 33 -9.88 15.04 -1.33
CA ARG A 33 -9.23 16.35 -1.25
C ARG A 33 -9.84 17.37 -2.21
N ALA A 34 -10.20 16.95 -3.43
CA ALA A 34 -10.89 17.82 -4.38
C ALA A 34 -12.28 18.24 -3.84
N LEU A 35 -13.03 17.31 -3.25
CA LEU A 35 -14.32 17.60 -2.61
C LEU A 35 -14.17 18.53 -1.39
N ARG A 36 -13.11 18.39 -0.59
CA ARG A 36 -12.81 19.32 0.52
C ARG A 36 -12.61 20.76 0.01
N LEU A 37 -11.85 20.93 -1.07
CA LEU A 37 -11.62 22.25 -1.69
C LEU A 37 -12.91 22.83 -2.27
N GLN A 38 -13.71 21.99 -2.93
CA GLN A 38 -15.03 22.39 -3.45
C GLN A 38 -15.97 22.83 -2.31
N LEU A 39 -16.00 22.08 -1.21
CA LEU A 39 -16.81 22.44 -0.04
C LEU A 39 -16.34 23.76 0.59
N ARG A 40 -15.02 23.98 0.72
CA ARG A 40 -14.48 25.27 1.18
C ARG A 40 -14.91 26.42 0.29
N ALA A 41 -14.79 26.27 -1.04
CA ALA A 41 -15.20 27.30 -1.99
C ALA A 41 -16.70 27.63 -1.85
N VAL A 42 -17.56 26.61 -1.70
CA VAL A 42 -19.01 26.81 -1.46
C VAL A 42 -19.27 27.57 -0.16
N LEU A 43 -18.52 27.27 0.91
CA LEU A 43 -18.66 27.96 2.19
C LEU A 43 -18.14 29.40 2.14
N ASP A 44 -17.12 29.69 1.33
CA ASP A 44 -16.58 31.04 1.18
C ASP A 44 -17.43 31.92 0.22
N ASP A 45 -18.04 31.32 -0.82
CA ASP A 45 -18.91 32.01 -1.80
C ASP A 45 -20.36 32.22 -1.29
N GLY A 46 -20.50 32.67 -0.04
CA GLY A 46 -21.80 33.00 0.56
C GLY A 46 -22.67 31.82 0.99
N GLY A 47 -22.16 30.59 0.92
CA GLY A 47 -22.81 29.38 1.46
C GLY A 47 -22.64 29.19 2.97
N ARG A 48 -21.92 30.10 3.65
CA ARG A 48 -21.72 30.07 5.11
C ARG A 48 -22.99 30.50 5.85
N PRO A 49 -23.49 29.72 6.82
CA PRO A 49 -24.61 30.11 7.65
C PRO A 49 -24.25 31.30 8.56
N PRO A 50 -25.17 32.23 8.83
CA PRO A 50 -24.96 33.27 9.82
C PRO A 50 -24.73 32.65 11.21
N GLY A 51 -23.67 33.08 11.90
CA GLY A 51 -23.20 32.53 13.17
C GLY A 51 -21.97 31.62 13.07
N ALA A 52 -21.65 31.10 11.87
CA ALA A 52 -20.46 30.27 11.68
C ALA A 52 -19.19 31.10 11.52
N THR A 53 -18.19 30.85 12.37
CA THR A 53 -16.86 31.47 12.33
C THR A 53 -15.92 30.75 11.35
N ASP A 54 -14.76 31.35 11.04
CA ASP A 54 -13.73 30.66 10.23
C ASP A 54 -13.19 29.41 10.93
N ASP A 55 -13.13 29.41 12.27
CA ASP A 55 -12.72 28.26 13.07
C ASP A 55 -13.75 27.13 12.97
N ASP A 56 -15.05 27.45 12.94
CA ASP A 56 -16.11 26.46 12.74
C ASP A 56 -15.95 25.76 11.38
N VAL A 57 -15.63 26.53 10.34
CA VAL A 57 -15.36 25.99 9.00
C VAL A 57 -14.09 25.13 9.01
N ALA A 58 -13.04 25.54 9.72
CA ALA A 58 -11.83 24.74 9.85
C ALA A 58 -12.11 23.41 10.55
N ARG A 59 -12.88 23.41 11.64
CA ARG A 59 -13.31 22.19 12.36
C ARG A 59 -14.17 21.29 11.47
N LEU A 60 -15.11 21.84 10.73
CA LEU A 60 -15.92 21.10 9.77
C LEU A 60 -15.07 20.43 8.69
N LEU A 61 -14.17 21.17 8.04
CA LEU A 61 -13.35 20.63 6.96
C LEU A 61 -12.36 19.58 7.46
N GLN A 62 -11.89 19.72 8.71
CA GLN A 62 -11.10 18.69 9.36
C GLN A 62 -11.92 17.42 9.59
N ALA A 63 -13.13 17.53 10.14
CA ALA A 63 -14.01 16.38 10.35
C ALA A 63 -14.40 15.70 9.02
N PHE A 64 -14.62 16.50 7.97
CA PHE A 64 -14.88 16.05 6.62
C PHE A 64 -13.76 15.15 6.08
N GLU A 65 -12.51 15.60 6.16
CA GLU A 65 -11.39 14.81 5.64
C GLU A 65 -11.13 13.55 6.47
N GLU A 66 -11.25 13.62 7.80
CA GLU A 66 -10.97 12.47 8.66
C GLU A 66 -12.04 11.37 8.55
N LEU A 67 -13.33 11.74 8.57
CA LEU A 67 -14.41 10.76 8.38
C LEU A 67 -14.42 10.21 6.95
N GLY A 68 -14.24 11.06 5.94
CA GLY A 68 -14.18 10.65 4.54
C GLY A 68 -13.00 9.71 4.27
N SER A 69 -11.82 10.01 4.83
CA SER A 69 -10.63 9.17 4.71
C SER A 69 -10.84 7.82 5.39
N ASN A 70 -11.52 7.78 6.55
CA ASN A 70 -11.87 6.52 7.21
C ASN A 70 -12.80 5.67 6.32
N GLY A 71 -13.83 6.29 5.74
CA GLY A 71 -14.74 5.63 4.79
C GLY A 71 -14.01 5.09 3.55
N VAL A 72 -13.14 5.87 2.92
CA VAL A 72 -12.41 5.45 1.71
C VAL A 72 -11.39 4.34 1.99
N ARG A 73 -10.76 4.34 3.16
CA ARG A 73 -9.70 3.37 3.51
C ARG A 73 -10.23 2.07 4.10
N HIS A 74 -11.31 2.15 4.87
CA HIS A 74 -11.80 1.05 5.69
C HIS A 74 -13.25 0.67 5.40
N GLY A 75 -13.98 1.50 4.66
CA GLY A 75 -15.33 1.19 4.19
C GLY A 75 -15.31 0.16 3.07
N GLY A 76 -16.37 -0.64 2.99
CA GLY A 76 -16.65 -1.50 1.85
C GLY A 76 -17.42 -0.73 0.78
N GLY A 77 -17.11 -0.92 -0.51
CA GLY A 77 -17.91 -0.39 -1.61
C GLY A 77 -17.95 1.15 -1.73
N LEU A 78 -19.03 1.69 -2.29
CA LEU A 78 -19.17 3.12 -2.57
C LEU A 78 -19.40 3.92 -1.28
N VAL A 79 -18.51 4.88 -1.02
CA VAL A 79 -18.62 5.85 0.08
C VAL A 79 -19.52 7.01 -0.35
N GLN A 80 -20.45 7.40 0.51
CA GLN A 80 -21.29 8.59 0.34
C GLN A 80 -21.10 9.53 1.51
N MET A 81 -20.94 10.81 1.24
CA MET A 81 -20.79 11.87 2.23
C MET A 81 -21.94 12.85 2.07
N ILE A 82 -22.61 13.17 3.18
CA ILE A 82 -23.70 14.14 3.24
C ILE A 82 -23.36 15.14 4.33
N LEU A 83 -23.48 16.43 4.02
CA LEU A 83 -23.37 17.50 4.99
C LEU A 83 -24.69 18.25 5.04
N THR A 84 -25.32 18.25 6.20
CA THR A 84 -26.60 18.93 6.44
C THR A 84 -26.37 20.16 7.31
N THR A 85 -26.83 21.31 6.83
CA THR A 85 -26.70 22.60 7.53
C THR A 85 -27.97 22.89 8.34
N GLY A 86 -27.84 22.95 9.66
CA GLY A 86 -28.90 23.32 10.60
C GLY A 86 -28.82 24.78 11.05
N ALA A 87 -29.64 25.15 12.03
CA ALA A 87 -29.69 26.50 12.60
C ALA A 87 -28.46 26.85 13.46
N SER A 88 -27.89 25.87 14.17
CA SER A 88 -26.82 26.05 15.17
C SER A 88 -25.55 25.24 14.88
N GLY A 89 -25.48 24.58 13.72
CA GLY A 89 -24.35 23.73 13.38
C GLY A 89 -24.52 22.94 12.08
N TRP A 90 -23.52 22.13 11.78
CA TRP A 90 -23.52 21.16 10.68
C TRP A 90 -23.55 19.72 11.18
N LEU A 91 -24.29 18.86 10.49
CA LEU A 91 -24.24 17.42 10.64
C LEU A 91 -23.54 16.80 9.43
N LEU A 92 -22.39 16.19 9.65
CA LEU A 92 -21.64 15.45 8.65
C LEU A 92 -21.91 13.96 8.80
N GLU A 93 -22.20 13.30 7.68
CA GLU A 93 -22.49 11.87 7.60
C GLU A 93 -21.63 11.23 6.52
N VAL A 94 -21.05 10.08 6.84
CA VAL A 94 -20.27 9.26 5.91
C VAL A 94 -20.81 7.84 5.95
N SER A 95 -21.34 7.38 4.82
CA SER A 95 -21.91 6.04 4.68
C SER A 95 -21.05 5.15 3.78
N ASP A 96 -20.85 3.91 4.20
CA ASP A 96 -20.14 2.86 3.45
C ASP A 96 -20.85 1.50 3.61
N ALA A 97 -20.45 0.48 2.84
CA ALA A 97 -21.09 -0.84 2.83
C ALA A 97 -20.61 -1.79 3.95
N ALA A 98 -19.75 -1.36 4.87
CA ALA A 98 -19.30 -2.18 6.01
C ALA A 98 -20.25 -2.02 7.22
N GLY A 99 -21.55 -2.29 7.03
CA GLY A 99 -22.61 -2.04 8.03
C GLY A 99 -22.49 -2.76 9.37
N HIS A 100 -21.62 -3.77 9.48
CA HIS A 100 -21.48 -4.60 10.69
C HIS A 100 -20.25 -4.24 11.55
N ALA A 101 -19.39 -3.34 11.09
CA ALA A 101 -18.16 -2.99 11.79
C ALA A 101 -18.17 -1.51 12.20
N PRO A 102 -17.73 -1.15 13.43
CA PRO A 102 -17.54 0.25 13.79
C PRO A 102 -16.52 0.95 12.87
N PRO A 103 -16.50 2.29 12.83
CA PRO A 103 -15.37 3.00 12.22
C PRO A 103 -14.07 2.51 12.85
N ALA A 104 -12.99 2.41 12.06
CA ALA A 104 -11.75 1.77 12.49
C ALA A 104 -10.77 2.81 13.05
N PRO A 105 -10.62 2.97 14.40
CA PRO A 105 -9.59 3.82 14.99
C PRO A 105 -8.22 3.15 14.90
N ALA A 106 -7.16 3.96 14.81
CA ALA A 106 -5.79 3.47 15.00
C ALA A 106 -5.52 3.27 16.49
N VAL A 107 -5.74 2.05 17.00
CA VAL A 107 -5.38 1.66 18.37
C VAL A 107 -3.92 1.19 18.38
N ASP A 108 -3.13 1.61 19.37
CA ASP A 108 -1.71 1.22 19.60
C ASP A 108 -0.74 1.51 18.45
N ARG A 109 -1.03 2.53 17.62
CA ARG A 109 -0.17 2.94 16.51
C ARG A 109 0.55 4.26 16.84
N ASP A 110 1.81 4.38 16.43
CA ASP A 110 2.58 5.62 16.53
C ASP A 110 1.83 6.77 15.82
N ALA A 111 1.59 7.86 16.56
CA ALA A 111 0.93 9.07 16.08
C ALA A 111 1.60 9.65 14.83
N ALA A 112 2.92 9.45 14.68
CA ALA A 112 3.70 9.89 13.53
C ALA A 112 3.37 9.14 12.22
N LEU A 113 2.69 8.00 12.29
CA LEU A 113 2.30 7.18 11.13
C LEU A 113 0.88 7.50 10.61
N GLY A 114 0.21 8.49 11.20
CA GLY A 114 -1.17 8.87 10.88
C GLY A 114 -2.22 7.87 11.42
N GLY A 115 -3.50 8.23 11.31
CA GLY A 115 -4.63 7.40 11.76
C GLY A 115 -5.33 7.85 13.05
N LEU A 116 -4.92 9.00 13.62
CA LEU A 116 -5.59 9.64 14.75
C LEU A 116 -6.84 10.46 14.37
N GLY A 117 -7.22 10.47 13.09
CA GLY A 117 -8.33 11.29 12.57
C GLY A 117 -9.63 11.16 13.35
N LEU A 118 -9.99 9.92 13.68
CA LEU A 118 -11.18 9.62 14.47
C LEU A 118 -11.10 10.11 15.93
N TYR A 119 -9.90 10.27 16.50
CA TYR A 119 -9.69 10.89 17.82
C TYR A 119 -9.77 12.42 17.72
N LEU A 120 -9.29 13.01 16.63
CA LEU A 120 -9.44 14.44 16.37
C LEU A 120 -10.91 14.81 16.22
N VAL A 121 -11.68 14.04 15.44
CA VAL A 121 -13.13 14.25 15.28
C VAL A 121 -13.85 14.18 16.62
N ALA A 122 -13.56 13.17 17.44
CA ALA A 122 -14.17 13.02 18.76
C ALA A 122 -13.85 14.18 19.74
N ARG A 123 -12.77 14.94 19.50
CA ARG A 123 -12.40 16.12 20.28
C ARG A 123 -12.93 17.44 19.71
N LEU A 124 -13.05 17.54 18.38
CA LEU A 124 -13.40 18.77 17.68
C LEU A 124 -14.91 18.94 17.45
N CYS A 125 -15.66 17.83 17.47
CA CYS A 125 -17.09 17.80 17.22
C CYS A 125 -17.88 17.76 18.54
N SER A 126 -19.03 18.43 18.56
CA SER A 126 -19.92 18.50 19.74
C SER A 126 -20.59 17.15 20.04
N ALA A 127 -20.82 16.36 19.00
CA ALA A 127 -21.31 15.00 19.11
C ALA A 127 -20.80 14.16 17.94
N HIS A 128 -20.64 12.86 18.17
CA HIS A 128 -20.27 11.89 17.15
C HIS A 128 -20.83 10.52 17.48
N GLY A 129 -20.92 9.67 16.46
CA GLY A 129 -21.37 8.30 16.62
C GLY A 129 -21.39 7.56 15.30
N TRP A 130 -21.86 6.32 15.37
CA TRP A 130 -22.14 5.55 14.17
C TRP A 130 -23.40 4.70 14.36
N THR A 131 -24.05 4.37 13.25
CA THR A 131 -25.20 3.46 13.20
C THR A 131 -25.00 2.45 12.08
N ALA A 132 -25.61 1.27 12.26
CA ALA A 132 -25.91 0.39 11.13
C ALA A 132 -27.26 0.86 10.54
N GLY A 133 -27.24 1.35 9.30
CA GLY A 133 -28.42 1.78 8.56
C GLY A 133 -29.17 0.61 7.92
N GLU A 134 -30.41 0.86 7.50
CA GLU A 134 -31.21 -0.11 6.75
C GLU A 134 -30.53 -0.47 5.41
N GLY A 135 -30.45 -1.77 5.09
CA GLY A 135 -29.78 -2.26 3.88
C GLY A 135 -28.29 -2.61 4.02
N GLY A 136 -27.77 -2.74 5.24
CA GLY A 136 -26.41 -3.24 5.50
C GLY A 136 -25.31 -2.20 5.29
N ARG A 137 -25.66 -0.91 5.21
CA ARG A 137 -24.71 0.19 5.16
C ARG A 137 -24.43 0.75 6.55
N LYS A 138 -23.19 1.15 6.80
CA LYS A 138 -22.80 1.91 7.99
C LYS A 138 -23.06 3.39 7.72
N VAL A 139 -23.41 4.15 8.76
CA VAL A 139 -23.35 5.62 8.76
C VAL A 139 -22.51 6.06 9.95
N VAL A 140 -21.40 6.75 9.69
CA VAL A 140 -20.57 7.41 10.68
C VAL A 140 -20.88 8.90 10.63
N TRP A 141 -21.17 9.52 11.76
CA TRP A 141 -21.65 10.89 11.79
C TRP A 141 -20.94 11.72 12.86
N ALA A 142 -20.83 13.03 12.62
CA ALA A 142 -20.32 14.01 13.56
C ALA A 142 -21.02 15.38 13.40
N SER A 143 -21.24 16.06 14.52
CA SER A 143 -21.86 17.38 14.59
C SER A 143 -20.82 18.45 14.91
N VAL A 144 -20.90 19.58 14.21
CA VAL A 144 -20.04 20.76 14.43
C VAL A 144 -20.93 21.95 14.72
N ASP A 145 -20.91 22.42 15.97
CA ASP A 145 -21.70 23.57 16.41
C ASP A 145 -21.02 24.88 16.01
N PHE A 146 -21.83 25.91 15.74
CA PHE A 146 -21.36 27.27 15.50
C PHE A 146 -20.98 27.93 16.83
N THR A 147 -19.84 28.62 16.87
CA THR A 147 -19.38 29.32 18.09
C THR A 147 -19.66 30.82 18.08
N GLY A 148 -20.17 31.37 16.97
CA GLY A 148 -20.59 32.77 16.93
C GLY A 148 -21.93 32.97 17.64
N ASP A 149 -22.06 34.06 18.40
CA ASP A 149 -23.31 34.44 19.08
C ASP A 149 -24.47 34.53 18.10
N ALA A 150 -25.32 33.51 18.08
CA ALA A 150 -26.67 33.63 17.59
C ALA A 150 -27.49 34.27 18.70
N THR A 151 -27.60 35.60 18.74
CA THR A 151 -28.61 36.27 19.56
C THR A 151 -30.00 35.86 19.05
N PRO A 152 -30.83 35.11 19.80
CA PRO A 152 -32.22 34.90 19.44
C PRO A 152 -33.06 36.01 20.10
N PRO A 153 -34.05 36.60 19.41
CA PRO A 153 -34.97 37.52 20.05
C PRO A 153 -35.92 36.73 20.98
N ASP A 154 -35.96 37.16 22.24
CA ASP A 154 -36.98 36.93 23.27
C ASP A 154 -37.25 35.51 23.83
N ALA A 155 -37.33 35.49 25.18
CA ALA A 155 -38.08 34.60 26.08
C ALA A 155 -37.26 33.51 26.84
N PRO A 156 -37.71 33.08 28.05
CA PRO A 156 -37.06 33.41 29.33
C PRO A 156 -36.45 32.20 30.05
N ALA A 157 -35.62 32.48 31.06
CA ALA A 157 -34.89 31.50 31.88
C ALA A 157 -35.78 30.47 32.62
N PRO A 158 -35.30 29.22 32.78
CA PRO A 158 -35.64 28.43 33.94
C PRO A 158 -34.43 27.87 34.72
N ALA A 159 -34.72 27.69 36.01
CA ALA A 159 -33.98 27.33 37.22
C ALA A 159 -33.17 25.99 37.22
N PRO A 160 -32.32 25.75 38.26
CA PRO A 160 -31.18 24.84 38.21
C PRO A 160 -31.49 23.35 38.44
N ALA A 161 -30.54 22.51 38.02
CA ALA A 161 -30.57 21.05 38.09
C ALA A 161 -30.50 20.46 39.51
N PRO A 162 -31.13 19.29 39.77
CA PRO A 162 -30.92 18.54 40.99
C PRO A 162 -29.65 17.66 40.94
N GLN A 163 -28.91 17.67 42.06
CA GLN A 163 -27.70 16.89 42.34
C GLN A 163 -27.96 15.36 42.43
N PRO A 164 -26.97 14.51 42.13
CA PRO A 164 -27.05 13.07 42.31
C PRO A 164 -26.82 12.63 43.77
N ALA A 165 -27.57 11.61 44.19
CA ALA A 165 -27.55 11.05 45.53
C ALA A 165 -26.40 10.03 45.74
N VAL A 166 -25.88 10.05 46.96
CA VAL A 166 -24.84 9.17 47.54
C VAL A 166 -25.37 7.77 47.79
N ALA A 167 -24.56 6.74 47.49
CA ALA A 167 -24.61 5.44 48.15
C ALA A 167 -23.21 4.81 48.22
N GLY A 168 -22.65 4.69 49.42
CA GLY A 168 -21.65 3.67 49.75
C GLY A 168 -22.31 2.52 50.53
N PRO A 169 -21.56 1.73 51.29
CA PRO A 169 -20.43 0.87 50.93
C PRO A 169 -20.73 -0.61 51.29
N THR A 170 -19.85 -1.55 50.94
CA THR A 170 -19.62 -2.89 51.54
C THR A 170 -18.81 -3.71 50.52
N GLY A 171 -17.76 -4.48 50.81
CA GLY A 171 -17.04 -4.84 52.02
C GLY A 171 -15.80 -5.64 51.58
N ALA A 172 -14.71 -5.52 52.33
CA ALA A 172 -13.56 -6.43 52.32
C ALA A 172 -13.95 -7.77 53.01
N PRO A 173 -13.10 -8.82 53.20
CA PRO A 173 -11.63 -8.82 53.11
C PRO A 173 -10.93 -10.13 52.61
N ALA A 174 -9.59 -10.09 52.73
CA ALA A 174 -8.65 -11.20 53.03
C ALA A 174 -7.98 -11.90 51.82
N GLN A 175 -6.69 -12.25 51.79
CA GLN A 175 -5.57 -12.31 52.75
C GLN A 175 -4.26 -12.40 51.91
N GLY A 176 -3.12 -11.93 52.43
CA GLY A 176 -1.78 -12.17 51.86
C GLY A 176 -1.28 -13.63 52.09
N PRO A 177 0.03 -13.95 52.04
CA PRO A 177 1.20 -13.06 52.05
C PRO A 177 2.39 -13.49 51.15
N ALA A 178 3.46 -12.68 51.24
CA ALA A 178 4.87 -13.09 51.38
C ALA A 178 5.86 -12.92 50.20
N ALA A 179 6.85 -12.07 50.51
CA ALA A 179 8.30 -12.28 50.38
C ALA A 179 9.01 -12.00 49.03
N ALA A 180 9.78 -10.91 49.06
CA ALA A 180 11.00 -10.70 48.27
C ALA A 180 12.14 -11.63 48.76
N PRO A 181 13.25 -11.77 48.01
CA PRO A 181 14.33 -10.79 48.20
C PRO A 181 15.14 -10.40 46.94
N ARG A 182 15.88 -9.32 47.16
CA ARG A 182 16.88 -8.61 46.36
C ARG A 182 17.93 -9.50 45.68
N THR A 183 18.37 -9.09 44.48
CA THR A 183 19.78 -9.09 44.06
C THR A 183 20.05 -8.00 43.01
N THR A 184 20.95 -7.08 43.34
CA THR A 184 21.77 -6.27 42.41
C THR A 184 22.85 -7.15 41.76
N PRO A 185 23.33 -6.80 40.56
CA PRO A 185 24.59 -6.05 40.42
C PRO A 185 24.46 -5.02 39.26
N GLY A 186 25.31 -4.03 39.01
CA GLY A 186 26.69 -3.73 39.37
C GLY A 186 27.20 -2.81 38.24
N VAL A 187 27.66 -1.61 38.60
CA VAL A 187 28.29 -0.65 37.69
C VAL A 187 29.65 -1.17 37.22
N PRO A 188 30.06 -0.86 35.99
CA PRO A 188 31.47 -0.50 35.77
C PRO A 188 31.62 0.88 35.12
N ARG A 189 32.56 1.64 35.69
CA ARG A 189 33.14 2.86 35.15
C ARG A 189 34.09 2.54 33.98
N GLY A 190 34.17 3.49 33.04
CA GLY A 190 35.41 3.85 32.35
C GLY A 190 35.77 3.06 31.10
N GLY A 191 35.64 3.69 29.93
CA GLY A 191 36.18 3.17 28.68
C GLY A 191 35.89 4.09 27.50
N ALA A 192 36.79 5.04 27.26
CA ALA A 192 36.82 5.82 26.02
C ALA A 192 36.96 4.86 24.83
N ALA A 193 35.90 4.72 24.03
CA ALA A 193 35.94 3.95 22.81
C ALA A 193 35.33 4.76 21.66
N ARG A 194 36.26 5.30 20.85
CA ARG A 194 36.13 5.77 19.46
C ARG A 194 34.73 5.58 18.85
N VAL A 195 34.04 6.71 18.64
CA VAL A 195 32.92 6.83 17.71
C VAL A 195 33.42 6.47 16.31
N ARG A 196 33.31 5.19 15.96
CA ARG A 196 33.58 4.68 14.62
C ARG A 196 32.39 5.13 13.77
N ARG A 197 32.53 6.30 13.13
CA ARG A 197 31.63 6.78 12.08
C ARG A 197 31.53 5.69 11.01
N HIS A 198 30.51 4.84 11.09
CA HIS A 198 30.02 4.12 9.92
C HIS A 198 29.40 5.17 8.99
N ARG A 199 30.25 5.72 8.11
CA ARG A 199 29.81 6.23 6.81
C ARG A 199 29.17 5.05 6.07
N ARG A 200 27.88 4.80 6.33
CA ARG A 200 27.04 4.15 5.33
C ARG A 200 27.04 5.10 4.15
N PHE A 201 27.83 4.77 3.13
CA PHE A 201 27.63 5.25 1.78
C PHE A 201 26.20 4.85 1.39
N VAL A 202 25.25 5.74 1.63
CA VAL A 202 23.96 5.67 0.96
C VAL A 202 24.28 5.96 -0.50
N SER A 203 24.39 4.90 -1.28
CA SER A 203 24.65 4.96 -2.71
C SER A 203 23.56 5.82 -3.36
N ARG A 204 23.95 7.03 -3.77
CA ARG A 204 23.10 8.05 -4.39
C ARG A 204 22.70 7.71 -5.85
N ALA A 205 22.62 6.42 -6.21
CA ALA A 205 22.49 5.96 -7.60
C ALA A 205 21.59 4.72 -7.79
N ALA A 206 20.54 4.55 -6.99
CA ALA A 206 19.71 3.34 -7.04
C ALA A 206 18.47 3.41 -7.96
N ALA A 207 17.93 4.61 -8.24
CA ALA A 207 16.68 4.74 -9.00
C ALA A 207 16.73 4.23 -10.45
N PRO A 208 17.75 4.52 -11.28
CA PRO A 208 17.77 4.01 -12.66
C PRO A 208 18.06 2.50 -12.73
N ARG A 209 18.57 1.90 -11.65
CA ARG A 209 18.88 0.46 -11.63
C ARG A 209 17.64 -0.41 -11.46
N LEU A 210 16.65 0.02 -10.67
CA LEU A 210 15.46 -0.78 -10.40
C LEU A 210 14.55 -0.92 -11.63
N SER A 211 14.32 0.18 -12.37
CA SER A 211 13.55 0.13 -13.62
C SER A 211 14.28 -0.70 -14.68
N ALA A 212 15.60 -0.50 -14.84
CA ALA A 212 16.40 -1.30 -15.77
C ALA A 212 16.41 -2.79 -15.42
N VAL A 213 16.51 -3.15 -14.14
CA VAL A 213 16.43 -4.55 -13.69
C VAL A 213 15.04 -5.13 -13.96
N PHE A 214 13.97 -4.39 -13.66
CA PHE A 214 12.60 -4.83 -13.95
C PHE A 214 12.42 -5.11 -15.45
N VAL A 215 12.81 -4.16 -16.31
CA VAL A 215 12.75 -4.30 -17.77
C VAL A 215 13.56 -5.51 -18.23
N ALA A 216 14.78 -5.68 -17.73
CA ALA A 216 15.63 -6.81 -18.10
C ALA A 216 15.03 -8.16 -17.71
N VAL A 217 14.44 -8.26 -16.51
CA VAL A 217 13.77 -9.48 -16.04
C VAL A 217 12.56 -9.80 -16.92
N VAL A 218 11.69 -8.82 -17.17
CA VAL A 218 10.52 -9.02 -18.02
C VAL A 218 10.94 -9.47 -19.42
N LEU A 219 11.90 -8.79 -20.05
CA LEU A 219 12.37 -9.16 -21.39
C LEU A 219 13.00 -10.56 -21.42
N THR A 220 13.74 -10.95 -20.39
CA THR A 220 14.34 -12.29 -20.30
C THR A 220 13.27 -13.38 -20.23
N VAL A 221 12.25 -13.19 -19.38
CA VAL A 221 11.12 -14.12 -19.28
C VAL A 221 10.33 -14.17 -20.59
N THR A 222 10.09 -13.02 -21.22
CA THR A 222 9.39 -12.92 -22.51
C THR A 222 10.14 -13.69 -23.61
N LEU A 223 11.46 -13.52 -23.71
CA LEU A 223 12.28 -14.23 -24.70
C LEU A 223 12.25 -15.75 -24.47
N LEU A 224 12.34 -16.18 -23.20
CA LEU A 224 12.27 -17.61 -22.84
C LEU A 224 10.91 -18.22 -23.22
N LEU A 225 9.81 -17.54 -22.92
CA LEU A 225 8.46 -17.99 -23.25
C LEU A 225 8.23 -18.02 -24.76
N ALA A 226 8.71 -17.02 -25.50
CA ALA A 226 8.61 -16.98 -26.96
C ALA A 226 9.41 -18.13 -27.61
N TRP A 227 10.62 -18.41 -27.10
CA TRP A 227 11.43 -19.54 -27.53
C TRP A 227 10.74 -20.89 -27.25
N LEU A 228 10.18 -21.06 -26.05
CA LEU A 228 9.44 -22.26 -25.68
C LEU A 228 8.20 -22.46 -26.57
N ALA A 229 7.41 -21.40 -26.80
CA ALA A 229 6.26 -21.44 -27.69
C ALA A 229 6.63 -21.84 -29.12
N SER A 230 7.72 -21.27 -29.65
CA SER A 230 8.24 -21.61 -30.99
C SER A 230 8.66 -23.07 -31.07
N THR A 231 9.39 -23.55 -30.06
CA THR A 231 9.86 -24.94 -29.98
C THR A 231 8.70 -25.94 -29.90
N VAL A 232 7.70 -25.65 -29.05
CA VAL A 232 6.50 -26.49 -28.93
C VAL A 232 5.72 -26.52 -30.25
N ASN A 233 5.58 -25.39 -30.91
CA ASN A 233 4.88 -25.30 -32.20
C ASN A 233 5.59 -26.11 -33.29
N ALA A 234 6.93 -26.00 -33.39
CA ALA A 234 7.73 -26.78 -34.34
C ALA A 234 7.60 -28.29 -34.08
N ASN A 235 7.76 -28.73 -32.83
CA ASN A 235 7.64 -30.13 -32.45
C ASN A 235 6.24 -30.70 -32.74
N ASN A 236 5.20 -29.90 -32.52
CA ASN A 236 3.83 -30.31 -32.80
C ASN A 236 3.56 -30.42 -34.31
N ASN A 237 4.07 -29.50 -35.12
CA ASN A 237 3.99 -29.58 -36.58
C ASN A 237 4.65 -30.87 -37.10
N GLU A 238 5.86 -31.19 -36.63
CA GLU A 238 6.57 -32.41 -37.03
C GLU A 238 5.76 -33.68 -36.66
N ARG A 239 5.27 -33.76 -35.42
CA ARG A 239 4.45 -34.90 -34.96
C ARG A 239 3.15 -35.06 -35.74
N LEU A 240 2.48 -33.96 -36.06
CA LEU A 240 1.24 -34.00 -36.85
C LEU A 240 1.53 -34.44 -38.29
N LEU A 241 2.61 -33.95 -38.89
CA LEU A 241 3.03 -34.36 -40.23
C LEU A 241 3.31 -35.87 -40.27
N GLN A 242 4.10 -36.39 -39.34
CA GLN A 242 4.38 -37.83 -39.25
C GLN A 242 3.09 -38.66 -39.12
N LYS A 243 2.13 -38.21 -38.31
CA LYS A 243 0.83 -38.89 -38.16
C LYS A 243 0.01 -38.90 -39.45
N GLN A 244 -0.08 -37.76 -40.16
CA GLN A 244 -0.83 -37.68 -41.41
C GLN A 244 -0.17 -38.51 -42.52
N VAL A 245 1.17 -38.53 -42.60
CA VAL A 245 1.91 -39.38 -43.55
C VAL A 245 1.70 -40.86 -43.24
N ALA A 246 1.71 -41.26 -41.98
CA ALA A 246 1.39 -42.63 -41.58
C ALA A 246 -0.04 -43.03 -41.98
N GLN A 247 -1.02 -42.12 -41.82
CA GLN A 247 -2.40 -42.36 -42.27
C GLN A 247 -2.50 -42.52 -43.79
N ALA A 248 -1.81 -41.69 -44.57
CA ALA A 248 -1.76 -41.81 -46.02
C ALA A 248 -1.11 -43.15 -46.45
N ALA A 249 -0.06 -43.58 -45.76
CA ALA A 249 0.57 -44.87 -46.01
C ALA A 249 -0.35 -46.06 -45.71
N THR A 250 -1.23 -45.99 -44.71
CA THR A 250 -2.23 -47.03 -44.45
C THR A 250 -3.20 -47.21 -45.63
N LEU A 251 -3.55 -46.13 -46.33
CA LEU A 251 -4.35 -46.23 -47.56
C LEU A 251 -3.58 -46.97 -48.67
N LEU A 252 -2.27 -46.70 -48.81
CA LEU A 252 -1.42 -47.42 -49.76
C LEU A 252 -1.27 -48.90 -49.41
N VAL A 253 -1.08 -49.24 -48.12
CA VAL A 253 -1.07 -50.64 -47.65
C VAL A 253 -2.36 -51.35 -48.07
N THR A 254 -3.51 -50.66 -47.96
CA THR A 254 -4.81 -51.21 -48.34
C THR A 254 -4.88 -51.47 -49.85
N GLN A 255 -4.40 -50.53 -50.67
CA GLN A 255 -4.35 -50.70 -52.14
C GLN A 255 -3.39 -51.82 -52.57
N VAL A 256 -2.22 -51.92 -51.94
CA VAL A 256 -1.27 -53.01 -52.19
C VAL A 256 -1.89 -54.37 -51.88
N ALA A 257 -2.65 -54.49 -50.78
CA ALA A 257 -3.34 -55.72 -50.44
C ALA A 257 -4.40 -56.12 -51.49
N VAL A 258 -5.10 -55.14 -52.07
CA VAL A 258 -6.05 -55.37 -53.18
C VAL A 258 -5.32 -55.92 -54.40
N ILE A 259 -4.19 -55.32 -54.80
CA ILE A 259 -3.37 -55.80 -55.93
C ILE A 259 -2.88 -57.22 -55.68
N GLN A 260 -2.36 -57.50 -54.48
CA GLN A 260 -1.90 -58.84 -54.08
C GLN A 260 -3.02 -59.87 -54.17
N THR A 261 -4.23 -59.52 -53.75
CA THR A 261 -5.41 -60.40 -53.82
C THR A 261 -5.81 -60.67 -55.27
N GLN A 262 -5.92 -59.61 -56.09
CA GLN A 262 -6.28 -59.74 -57.50
C GLN A 262 -5.30 -60.61 -58.29
N MET A 263 -4.00 -60.47 -58.02
CA MET A 263 -2.96 -61.27 -58.67
C MET A 263 -2.96 -62.73 -58.18
N ALA A 264 -3.22 -62.95 -56.89
CA ALA A 264 -3.37 -64.30 -56.35
C ALA A 264 -4.59 -65.02 -56.96
N ASP A 265 -5.73 -64.34 -57.09
CA ASP A 265 -6.94 -64.86 -57.71
C ASP A 265 -6.70 -65.20 -59.20
N ALA A 266 -5.99 -64.32 -59.93
CA ALA A 266 -5.57 -64.61 -61.30
C ALA A 266 -4.69 -65.87 -61.37
N GLY A 267 -3.79 -66.04 -60.40
CA GLY A 267 -2.93 -67.22 -60.26
C GLY A 267 -3.73 -68.49 -59.96
N GLN A 268 -4.77 -68.41 -59.13
CA GLN A 268 -5.69 -69.53 -58.88
C GLN A 268 -6.46 -69.93 -60.13
N VAL A 269 -6.95 -68.97 -60.92
CA VAL A 269 -7.60 -69.26 -62.21
C VAL A 269 -6.63 -69.94 -63.17
N ALA A 270 -5.38 -69.46 -63.23
CA ALA A 270 -4.34 -70.05 -64.07
C ALA A 270 -4.03 -71.51 -63.68
N THR A 271 -3.81 -71.78 -62.40
CA THR A 271 -3.51 -73.13 -61.88
C THR A 271 -4.70 -74.08 -62.03
N ALA A 272 -5.91 -73.65 -61.65
CA ALA A 272 -7.13 -74.46 -61.74
C ALA A 272 -7.49 -74.85 -63.19
N THR A 273 -7.04 -74.07 -64.17
CA THR A 273 -7.31 -74.32 -65.60
C THR A 273 -6.09 -74.85 -66.35
N SER A 274 -5.01 -75.16 -65.62
CA SER A 274 -3.72 -75.64 -66.17
C SER A 274 -3.16 -74.72 -67.28
N GLY A 275 -3.34 -73.41 -67.11
CA GLY A 275 -2.86 -72.38 -68.02
C GLY A 275 -3.65 -72.25 -69.32
N ARG A 276 -4.93 -72.67 -69.37
CA ARG A 276 -5.76 -72.47 -70.58
C ARG A 276 -6.03 -70.97 -70.81
N PRO A 277 -5.85 -70.46 -72.05
CA PRO A 277 -5.97 -69.02 -72.30
C PRO A 277 -7.37 -68.43 -72.06
N ALA A 278 -8.43 -69.09 -72.55
CA ALA A 278 -9.78 -68.52 -72.56
C ALA A 278 -10.37 -68.25 -71.15
N PRO A 279 -10.24 -69.14 -70.14
CA PRO A 279 -10.66 -68.84 -68.77
C PRO A 279 -9.90 -67.66 -68.16
N PHE A 280 -8.59 -67.58 -68.37
CA PHE A 280 -7.76 -66.50 -67.87
C PHE A 280 -8.15 -65.15 -68.49
N THR A 281 -8.28 -65.07 -69.82
CA THR A 281 -8.70 -63.83 -70.49
C THR A 281 -10.08 -63.37 -70.04
N ARG A 282 -11.01 -64.31 -69.74
CA ARG A 282 -12.34 -63.96 -69.20
C ARG A 282 -12.25 -63.37 -67.79
N PHE A 283 -11.43 -63.95 -66.91
CA PHE A 283 -11.17 -63.40 -65.58
C PHE A 283 -10.49 -62.03 -65.67
N ALA A 284 -9.48 -61.91 -66.52
CA ALA A 284 -8.76 -60.66 -66.73
C ALA A 284 -9.69 -59.52 -67.18
N ALA A 285 -10.62 -59.83 -68.09
CA ALA A 285 -11.63 -58.88 -68.57
C ALA A 285 -12.62 -58.41 -67.48
N SER A 286 -12.87 -59.21 -66.45
CA SER A 286 -13.74 -58.82 -65.32
C SER A 286 -13.02 -58.10 -64.19
N THR A 287 -11.70 -58.24 -64.09
CA THR A 287 -10.90 -57.78 -62.94
C THR A 287 -10.02 -56.58 -63.26
N ALA A 288 -9.66 -56.35 -64.54
CA ALA A 288 -8.86 -55.21 -64.97
C ALA A 288 -9.64 -53.89 -64.82
N ALA A 289 -9.57 -53.29 -63.63
CA ALA A 289 -10.32 -52.08 -63.29
C ALA A 289 -9.73 -50.79 -63.89
N VAL A 290 -8.45 -50.79 -64.27
CA VAL A 290 -7.74 -49.60 -64.79
C VAL A 290 -7.54 -49.70 -66.30
N PRO A 291 -8.07 -48.75 -67.10
CA PRO A 291 -7.84 -48.71 -68.54
C PRO A 291 -6.35 -48.70 -68.89
N GLY A 292 -5.97 -49.51 -69.89
CA GLY A 292 -4.58 -49.64 -70.32
C GLY A 292 -3.73 -50.62 -69.50
N THR A 293 -4.31 -51.28 -68.49
CA THR A 293 -3.64 -52.40 -67.80
C THR A 293 -3.42 -53.56 -68.75
N SER A 294 -2.19 -54.07 -68.80
CA SER A 294 -1.86 -55.34 -69.44
C SER A 294 -1.85 -56.42 -68.36
N LEU A 295 -2.67 -57.47 -68.51
CA LEU A 295 -2.65 -58.65 -67.65
C LEU A 295 -2.41 -59.88 -68.52
N SER A 296 -1.33 -60.60 -68.24
CA SER A 296 -0.83 -61.69 -69.08
C SER A 296 -0.48 -62.92 -68.25
N LEU A 297 -0.61 -64.07 -68.90
CA LEU A 297 -0.27 -65.37 -68.34
C LEU A 297 0.87 -65.97 -69.15
N TRP A 298 1.89 -66.44 -68.44
CA TRP A 298 3.10 -66.99 -69.00
C TRP A 298 3.36 -68.38 -68.45
N ARG A 299 4.11 -69.19 -69.19
CA ARG A 299 4.69 -70.45 -68.74
C ARG A 299 6.20 -70.35 -68.80
N VAL A 300 6.85 -70.76 -67.73
CA VAL A 300 8.30 -70.77 -67.54
C VAL A 300 8.73 -72.23 -67.38
N ASP A 301 9.50 -72.73 -68.33
CA ASP A 301 10.08 -74.08 -68.31
C ASP A 301 11.60 -73.96 -68.54
N GLY A 302 12.36 -73.92 -67.45
CA GLY A 302 13.78 -73.51 -67.48
C GLY A 302 13.93 -72.11 -68.08
N ASP A 303 14.76 -71.97 -69.12
CA ASP A 303 14.97 -70.70 -69.83
C ASP A 303 13.89 -70.40 -70.90
N ARG A 304 12.93 -71.31 -71.13
CA ARG A 304 11.87 -71.11 -72.12
C ARG A 304 10.69 -70.41 -71.46
N VAL A 305 10.37 -69.23 -71.96
CA VAL A 305 9.23 -68.43 -71.52
C VAL A 305 8.24 -68.27 -72.68
N GLU A 306 7.02 -68.78 -72.48
CA GLU A 306 5.94 -68.75 -73.47
C GLU A 306 4.74 -67.94 -72.94
N GLN A 307 4.24 -66.99 -73.74
CA GLN A 307 3.02 -66.24 -73.41
C GLN A 307 1.80 -67.07 -73.79
N LEU A 308 1.00 -67.45 -72.79
CA LEU A 308 -0.19 -68.26 -72.99
C LEU A 308 -1.43 -67.40 -73.26
N ALA A 309 -1.56 -66.26 -72.56
CA ALA A 309 -2.70 -65.37 -72.71
C ALA A 309 -2.32 -63.92 -72.39
N VAL A 310 -3.07 -62.98 -72.97
CA VAL A 310 -3.00 -61.57 -72.63
C VAL A 310 -4.39 -60.94 -72.71
N HIS A 311 -4.64 -59.99 -71.82
CA HIS A 311 -5.79 -59.10 -71.83
C HIS A 311 -5.29 -57.67 -71.65
N GLY A 312 -5.75 -56.76 -72.52
CA GLY A 312 -5.27 -55.38 -72.59
C GLY A 312 -4.18 -55.20 -73.65
N PRO A 313 -3.42 -54.09 -73.59
CA PRO A 313 -2.29 -53.84 -74.49
C PRO A 313 -1.21 -54.90 -74.36
N ASP A 314 -0.39 -55.06 -75.40
CA ASP A 314 0.80 -55.92 -75.30
C ASP A 314 1.74 -55.43 -74.18
N PRO A 315 2.34 -56.36 -73.40
CA PRO A 315 3.24 -56.01 -72.32
C PRO A 315 4.54 -55.43 -72.87
N GLN A 316 5.04 -54.35 -72.25
CA GLN A 316 6.32 -53.73 -72.59
C GLN A 316 7.52 -54.60 -72.19
N LEU A 317 7.36 -55.37 -71.11
CA LEU A 317 8.34 -56.27 -70.50
C LEU A 317 9.61 -55.56 -69.97
N PRO A 318 10.32 -56.17 -69.00
CA PRO A 318 11.58 -55.65 -68.51
C PRO A 318 12.67 -55.61 -69.60
N PRO A 319 13.64 -54.68 -69.51
CA PRO A 319 14.79 -54.65 -70.41
C PRO A 319 15.60 -55.95 -70.29
N GLY A 320 15.84 -56.62 -71.42
CA GLY A 320 16.43 -57.96 -71.46
C GLY A 320 15.42 -59.10 -71.72
N GLY A 321 14.13 -58.77 -71.85
CA GLY A 321 13.07 -59.72 -72.15
C GLY A 321 12.44 -60.35 -70.90
N PRO A 322 11.44 -61.23 -71.06
CA PRO A 322 10.70 -61.78 -69.92
C PRO A 322 11.48 -62.84 -69.15
N ALA A 323 12.43 -63.53 -69.79
CA ALA A 323 13.15 -64.66 -69.20
C ALA A 323 13.96 -64.30 -67.93
N PRO A 324 14.86 -63.30 -67.92
CA PRO A 324 15.70 -63.02 -66.75
C PRO A 324 14.92 -62.68 -65.48
N PHE A 325 13.76 -62.03 -65.62
CA PHE A 325 12.90 -61.69 -64.49
C PHE A 325 12.04 -62.88 -64.07
N PHE A 326 11.42 -63.60 -65.01
CA PHE A 326 10.50 -64.69 -64.69
C PHE A 326 11.20 -65.95 -64.17
N THR A 327 12.40 -66.27 -64.63
CA THR A 327 13.19 -67.40 -64.10
C THR A 327 13.68 -67.16 -62.67
N GLY A 328 13.74 -65.91 -62.23
CA GLY A 328 14.11 -65.53 -60.87
C GLY A 328 12.94 -65.52 -59.87
N LEU A 329 11.71 -65.80 -60.32
CA LEU A 329 10.54 -65.82 -59.46
C LEU A 329 10.48 -67.11 -58.64
N GLU A 330 10.15 -66.99 -57.36
CA GLU A 330 9.87 -68.13 -56.50
C GLU A 330 8.35 -68.37 -56.36
N PRO A 331 7.88 -69.63 -56.33
CA PRO A 331 6.48 -69.98 -56.15
C PRO A 331 6.07 -69.76 -54.68
N THR A 332 5.97 -68.50 -54.28
CA THR A 332 5.61 -68.08 -52.92
C THR A 332 4.18 -67.56 -52.84
N GLY A 333 3.51 -67.35 -53.98
CA GLY A 333 2.21 -66.69 -54.05
C GLY A 333 2.26 -65.20 -53.66
N ARG A 334 3.45 -64.61 -53.52
CA ARG A 334 3.64 -63.18 -53.23
C ARG A 334 3.96 -62.41 -54.50
N LEU A 335 3.64 -61.12 -54.52
CA LEU A 335 4.06 -60.23 -55.59
C LEU A 335 5.59 -60.12 -55.64
N SER A 336 6.16 -60.13 -56.84
CA SER A 336 7.52 -59.70 -57.14
C SER A 336 7.46 -58.55 -58.14
N VAL A 337 8.19 -57.47 -57.86
CA VAL A 337 8.05 -56.21 -58.60
C VAL A 337 9.21 -56.06 -59.57
N ALA A 338 8.88 -56.01 -60.87
CA ALA A 338 9.88 -55.86 -61.93
C ALA A 338 10.45 -54.43 -62.01
N GLY A 339 9.68 -53.45 -61.53
CA GLY A 339 10.06 -52.04 -61.51
C GLY A 339 9.13 -51.15 -62.33
N ILE A 340 9.60 -49.92 -62.60
CA ILE A 340 8.92 -48.98 -63.49
C ILE A 340 9.55 -49.07 -64.88
N LEU A 341 8.77 -49.52 -65.86
CA LEU A 341 9.17 -49.57 -67.26
C LEU A 341 9.09 -48.15 -67.84
N GLN A 342 10.20 -47.63 -68.36
CA GLN A 342 10.34 -46.22 -68.78
C GLN A 342 9.93 -45.98 -70.24
N GLY A 343 8.93 -46.71 -70.75
CA GLY A 343 8.40 -46.54 -72.10
C GLY A 343 7.71 -45.17 -72.32
N PRO A 344 7.19 -44.92 -73.54
CA PRO A 344 6.45 -43.68 -73.87
C PRO A 344 5.31 -43.41 -72.87
N GLU A 345 4.67 -44.49 -72.41
CA GLU A 345 3.78 -44.50 -71.26
C GLU A 345 4.44 -45.35 -70.16
N PRO A 346 4.90 -44.75 -69.06
CA PRO A 346 5.57 -45.50 -68.01
C PRO A 346 4.59 -46.43 -67.30
N ARG A 347 5.01 -47.67 -67.05
CA ARG A 347 4.17 -48.70 -66.42
C ARG A 347 4.84 -49.30 -65.20
N LEU A 348 4.06 -49.54 -64.14
CA LEU A 348 4.51 -50.33 -63.00
C LEU A 348 4.25 -51.80 -63.32
N ALA A 349 5.31 -52.58 -63.32
CA ALA A 349 5.28 -54.00 -63.68
C ALA A 349 5.53 -54.88 -62.46
N TYR A 350 4.70 -55.91 -62.31
CA TYR A 350 4.82 -56.89 -61.23
C TYR A 350 4.27 -58.25 -61.66
N ALA A 351 4.83 -59.30 -61.07
CA ALA A 351 4.48 -60.69 -61.32
C ALA A 351 4.09 -61.41 -60.03
N LEU A 352 3.38 -62.52 -60.18
CA LEU A 352 3.11 -63.47 -59.13
C LEU A 352 3.22 -64.89 -59.69
N MET A 353 4.01 -65.72 -59.02
CA MET A 353 4.05 -67.16 -59.25
C MET A 353 3.24 -67.85 -58.14
N PRO A 354 2.17 -68.60 -58.45
CA PRO A 354 1.33 -69.23 -57.44
C PRO A 354 2.12 -70.25 -56.61
N ALA A 355 1.82 -70.36 -55.31
CA ALA A 355 2.61 -71.20 -54.40
C ALA A 355 2.50 -72.70 -54.69
N ASP A 356 1.33 -73.15 -55.14
CA ASP A 356 1.02 -74.56 -55.40
C ASP A 356 1.07 -74.91 -56.90
N ASP A 357 1.96 -74.25 -57.67
CA ASP A 357 2.02 -74.42 -59.11
C ASP A 357 3.10 -75.42 -59.58
N PRO A 358 2.72 -76.62 -60.06
CA PRO A 358 3.66 -77.58 -60.63
C PRO A 358 4.04 -77.28 -62.09
N GLY A 359 3.46 -76.23 -62.72
CA GLY A 359 3.54 -75.99 -64.17
C GLY A 359 4.34 -74.76 -64.62
N GLY A 360 4.97 -74.02 -63.70
CA GLY A 360 5.77 -72.83 -64.02
C GLY A 360 4.96 -71.64 -64.57
N LEU A 361 3.69 -71.55 -64.23
CA LEU A 361 2.77 -70.48 -64.58
C LEU A 361 3.09 -69.19 -63.81
N VAL A 362 3.21 -68.09 -64.56
CA VAL A 362 3.46 -66.74 -64.02
C VAL A 362 2.35 -65.82 -64.48
N VAL A 363 1.69 -65.16 -63.53
CA VAL A 363 0.79 -64.04 -63.82
C VAL A 363 1.59 -62.76 -63.80
N TYR A 364 1.56 -62.01 -64.89
CA TYR A 364 2.30 -60.77 -65.04
C TYR A 364 1.36 -59.61 -65.41
N ALA A 365 1.50 -58.50 -64.69
CA ALA A 365 0.68 -57.32 -64.89
C ALA A 365 1.54 -56.06 -65.08
N GLU A 366 1.08 -55.18 -65.97
CA GLU A 366 1.61 -53.84 -66.15
C GLU A 366 0.49 -52.81 -66.04
N ILE A 367 0.58 -51.91 -65.08
CA ILE A 367 -0.38 -50.82 -64.89
C ILE A 367 0.24 -49.49 -65.35
N PRO A 368 -0.45 -48.69 -66.19
CA PRO A 368 0.04 -47.36 -66.55
C PRO A 368 0.11 -46.43 -65.33
N LEU A 369 1.21 -45.69 -65.20
CA LEU A 369 1.43 -44.76 -64.11
C LEU A 369 0.93 -43.36 -64.47
N ASN A 370 0.03 -42.82 -63.65
CA ASN A 370 -0.26 -41.39 -63.66
C ASN A 370 0.63 -40.68 -62.64
N ARG A 371 1.79 -40.17 -63.11
CA ARG A 371 2.81 -39.57 -62.23
C ARG A 371 2.36 -38.28 -61.55
N GLN A 372 1.38 -37.56 -62.09
CA GLN A 372 0.87 -36.31 -61.50
C GLN A 372 -0.61 -36.43 -61.17
N VAL A 373 -0.93 -36.32 -59.89
CA VAL A 373 -2.32 -36.34 -59.42
C VAL A 373 -2.61 -35.04 -58.69
N SER A 374 -3.66 -34.36 -59.13
CA SER A 374 -4.16 -33.17 -58.45
C SER A 374 -5.22 -33.60 -57.43
N VAL A 375 -5.01 -33.23 -56.17
CA VAL A 375 -5.97 -33.45 -55.08
C VAL A 375 -6.86 -32.22 -54.98
N GLN A 376 -8.18 -32.38 -54.99
CA GLN A 376 -9.07 -31.21 -54.94
C GLN A 376 -9.08 -30.57 -53.54
N PRO A 377 -9.28 -29.25 -53.44
CA PRO A 377 -9.45 -28.57 -52.16
C PRO A 377 -10.61 -29.18 -51.36
N GLY A 378 -10.35 -29.65 -50.14
CA GLY A 378 -11.35 -30.25 -49.25
C GLY A 378 -11.37 -31.79 -49.23
N GLU A 379 -10.61 -32.45 -50.11
CA GLU A 379 -10.37 -33.89 -50.03
C GLU A 379 -9.35 -34.25 -48.93
N ALA A 380 -9.34 -35.51 -48.51
CA ALA A 380 -8.39 -36.01 -47.53
C ALA A 380 -6.94 -35.72 -48.00
N PHE A 381 -6.11 -35.19 -47.10
CA PHE A 381 -4.71 -34.83 -47.36
C PHE A 381 -4.48 -33.67 -48.34
N SER A 382 -5.49 -32.85 -48.66
CA SER A 382 -5.33 -31.67 -49.55
C SER A 382 -4.32 -30.63 -49.04
N GLY A 383 -3.96 -30.67 -47.74
CA GLY A 383 -2.94 -29.83 -47.12
C GLY A 383 -1.49 -30.36 -47.22
N LEU A 384 -1.28 -31.51 -47.87
CA LEU A 384 0.02 -32.14 -48.02
C LEU A 384 0.50 -32.13 -49.47
N ASP A 385 1.79 -31.91 -49.63
CA ASP A 385 2.55 -32.26 -50.83
C ASP A 385 3.09 -33.67 -50.62
N LEU A 386 2.72 -34.62 -51.48
CA LEU A 386 3.00 -36.05 -51.33
C LEU A 386 3.67 -36.57 -52.59
N ALA A 387 4.70 -37.41 -52.42
CA ALA A 387 5.29 -38.20 -53.49
C ALA A 387 5.51 -39.64 -53.02
N VAL A 388 5.19 -40.59 -53.89
CA VAL A 388 5.35 -42.01 -53.70
C VAL A 388 6.38 -42.51 -54.69
N PHE A 389 7.41 -43.18 -54.19
CA PHE A 389 8.51 -43.73 -54.95
C PHE A 389 8.55 -45.25 -54.80
N LEU A 390 9.01 -45.95 -55.83
CA LEU A 390 9.30 -47.37 -55.77
C LEU A 390 10.70 -47.61 -55.17
N GLY A 391 10.80 -48.59 -54.30
CA GLY A 391 12.01 -48.89 -53.55
C GLY A 391 12.32 -47.86 -52.47
N ARG A 392 13.60 -47.79 -52.09
CA ARG A 392 14.09 -46.97 -50.97
C ARG A 392 14.62 -45.60 -51.38
N THR A 393 14.74 -45.34 -52.69
CA THR A 393 15.34 -44.13 -53.25
C THR A 393 14.25 -43.17 -53.71
N THR A 394 14.46 -41.87 -53.49
CA THR A 394 13.56 -40.81 -53.97
C THR A 394 13.99 -40.26 -55.34
N ALA A 395 14.53 -41.14 -56.19
CA ALA A 395 15.00 -40.78 -57.53
C ALA A 395 13.80 -40.60 -58.48
N ALA A 396 13.94 -39.71 -59.48
CA ALA A 396 12.84 -39.33 -60.36
C ALA A 396 12.35 -40.48 -61.27
N ASP A 397 13.24 -41.41 -61.60
CA ASP A 397 12.93 -42.63 -62.36
C ASP A 397 12.12 -43.65 -61.54
N GLN A 398 12.23 -43.60 -60.21
CA GLN A 398 11.44 -44.41 -59.28
C GLN A 398 10.11 -43.75 -58.88
N LEU A 399 9.75 -42.62 -59.47
CA LEU A 399 8.52 -41.91 -59.12
C LEU A 399 7.28 -42.68 -59.61
N VAL A 400 6.46 -43.12 -58.65
CA VAL A 400 5.15 -43.73 -58.91
C VAL A 400 4.12 -42.63 -59.09
N GLN A 401 4.02 -41.70 -58.14
CA GLN A 401 3.02 -40.63 -58.15
C GLN A 401 3.48 -39.43 -57.31
N THR A 402 3.15 -38.21 -57.72
CA THR A 402 3.34 -36.99 -56.91
C THR A 402 2.14 -36.04 -57.03
N THR A 403 1.91 -35.27 -55.98
CA THR A 403 0.94 -34.15 -55.95
C THR A 403 1.62 -32.78 -56.05
N ALA A 404 2.96 -32.73 -56.01
CA ALA A 404 3.75 -31.49 -56.02
C ALA A 404 5.05 -31.63 -56.85
N PRO A 405 5.69 -30.51 -57.24
CA PRO A 405 6.99 -30.54 -57.89
C PRO A 405 8.07 -31.19 -57.01
N LEU A 406 8.96 -31.99 -57.62
CA LEU A 406 10.10 -32.60 -56.94
C LEU A 406 11.37 -31.72 -57.02
N PRO A 407 12.25 -31.73 -56.01
CA PRO A 407 12.08 -32.39 -54.71
C PRO A 407 11.08 -31.64 -53.83
N ILE A 408 10.33 -32.38 -53.00
CA ILE A 408 9.43 -31.79 -51.99
C ILE A 408 10.30 -30.98 -51.00
N ARG A 409 9.94 -29.71 -50.78
CA ARG A 409 10.68 -28.77 -49.93
C ARG A 409 10.00 -28.57 -48.58
N GLY A 410 10.78 -28.12 -47.60
CA GLY A 410 10.31 -27.83 -46.24
C GLY A 410 10.45 -29.02 -45.30
N ASP A 411 9.72 -29.00 -44.20
CA ASP A 411 9.69 -30.10 -43.23
C ASP A 411 9.03 -31.31 -43.88
N THR A 412 9.81 -32.36 -44.14
CA THR A 412 9.35 -33.58 -44.79
C THR A 412 9.28 -34.72 -43.79
N ALA A 413 8.25 -35.56 -43.90
CA ALA A 413 8.18 -36.85 -43.22
C ALA A 413 8.18 -37.95 -44.28
N THR A 414 8.93 -39.03 -43.99
CA THR A 414 9.05 -40.18 -44.88
C THR A 414 8.59 -41.43 -44.16
N THR A 415 7.77 -42.24 -44.83
CA THR A 415 7.41 -43.58 -44.35
C THR A 415 7.50 -44.60 -45.49
N ARG A 416 7.57 -45.88 -45.15
CA ARG A 416 7.73 -46.96 -46.13
C ARG A 416 6.62 -47.99 -45.99
N VAL A 417 6.13 -48.46 -47.13
CA VAL A 417 5.03 -49.42 -47.24
C VAL A 417 5.54 -50.66 -47.98
N PRO A 418 5.40 -51.88 -47.45
CA PRO A 418 5.79 -53.09 -48.18
C PRO A 418 5.01 -53.25 -49.49
N PHE A 419 5.69 -53.66 -50.57
CA PHE A 419 5.08 -53.95 -51.87
C PHE A 419 5.80 -55.12 -52.54
N GLY A 420 5.25 -56.32 -52.37
CA GLY A 420 5.87 -57.55 -52.87
C GLY A 420 7.21 -57.86 -52.19
N ASP A 421 8.27 -57.92 -53.00
CA ASP A 421 9.67 -58.08 -52.64
C ASP A 421 10.42 -56.74 -52.46
N THR A 422 9.73 -55.61 -52.66
CA THR A 422 10.26 -54.26 -52.47
C THR A 422 9.37 -53.44 -51.52
N GLU A 423 9.59 -52.13 -51.47
CA GLU A 423 8.84 -51.18 -50.65
C GLU A 423 8.44 -49.97 -51.50
N LEU A 424 7.38 -49.27 -51.12
CA LEU A 424 7.04 -47.93 -51.60
C LEU A 424 7.48 -46.92 -50.55
N THR A 425 8.29 -45.94 -50.95
CA THR A 425 8.69 -44.82 -50.11
C THR A 425 7.73 -43.65 -50.30
N VAL A 426 7.05 -43.24 -49.24
CA VAL A 426 6.11 -42.12 -49.23
C VAL A 426 6.79 -40.94 -48.54
N VAL A 427 6.98 -39.86 -49.28
CA VAL A 427 7.52 -38.59 -48.77
C VAL A 427 6.41 -37.56 -48.79
N ALA A 428 6.19 -36.85 -47.68
CA ALA A 428 5.27 -35.71 -47.68
C ALA A 428 5.82 -34.51 -46.92
N ALA A 429 5.42 -33.32 -47.35
CA ALA A 429 5.58 -32.08 -46.61
C ALA A 429 4.23 -31.41 -46.43
N SER A 430 4.11 -30.59 -45.38
CA SER A 430 2.92 -29.77 -45.19
C SER A 430 3.02 -28.47 -45.98
N ARG A 431 1.93 -28.08 -46.67
CA ARG A 431 1.85 -26.81 -47.41
C ARG A 431 1.72 -25.60 -46.47
N SER A 432 1.26 -25.81 -45.24
CA SER A 432 1.06 -24.76 -44.24
C SER A 432 1.22 -25.32 -42.82
N GLY A 433 1.35 -24.46 -41.80
CA GLY A 433 1.48 -24.93 -40.42
C GLY A 433 0.27 -25.76 -39.96
N LEU A 434 0.51 -27.02 -39.60
CA LEU A 434 -0.52 -27.99 -39.20
C LEU A 434 -1.17 -27.68 -37.84
N THR A 435 -0.54 -26.85 -37.01
CA THR A 435 -1.01 -26.43 -35.69
C THR A 435 -1.97 -25.23 -35.69
N GLY A 436 -2.27 -24.67 -36.87
CA GLY A 436 -3.16 -23.52 -37.05
C GLY A 436 -2.49 -22.15 -36.86
N SER A 437 -3.16 -21.09 -37.34
CA SER A 437 -2.62 -19.73 -37.37
C SER A 437 -2.33 -19.14 -35.98
N LEU A 438 -3.16 -19.47 -34.99
CA LEU A 438 -2.98 -18.99 -33.62
C LEU A 438 -1.71 -19.54 -32.98
N SER A 439 -1.45 -20.85 -33.14
CA SER A 439 -0.25 -21.51 -32.59
C SER A 439 1.03 -20.98 -33.22
N ALA A 440 1.01 -20.69 -34.52
CA ALA A 440 2.13 -20.08 -35.23
C ALA A 440 2.37 -18.61 -34.81
N ALA A 441 1.32 -17.88 -34.45
CA ALA A 441 1.42 -16.50 -33.99
C ALA A 441 1.84 -16.38 -32.50
N LEU A 442 1.72 -17.45 -31.70
CA LEU A 442 1.92 -17.42 -30.26
C LEU A 442 3.27 -16.81 -29.82
N PRO A 443 4.43 -17.13 -30.44
CA PRO A 443 5.71 -16.51 -30.07
C PRO A 443 5.71 -14.99 -30.28
N TRP A 444 5.08 -14.52 -31.36
CA TRP A 444 4.97 -13.10 -31.67
C TRP A 444 4.03 -12.36 -30.72
N ILE A 445 2.92 -13.00 -30.34
CA ILE A 445 2.00 -12.47 -29.33
C ILE A 445 2.73 -12.31 -28.00
N VAL A 446 3.48 -13.33 -27.57
CA VAL A 446 4.27 -13.29 -26.33
C VAL A 446 5.29 -12.15 -26.36
N LEU A 447 6.03 -11.98 -27.46
CA LEU A 447 6.98 -10.87 -27.63
C LEU A 447 6.30 -9.51 -27.56
N GLY A 448 5.16 -9.34 -28.25
CA GLY A 448 4.40 -8.09 -28.27
C GLY A 448 3.88 -7.70 -26.88
N VAL A 449 3.19 -8.63 -26.19
CA VAL A 449 2.66 -8.40 -24.84
C VAL A 449 3.79 -8.15 -23.85
N GLY A 450 4.86 -8.94 -23.91
CA GLY A 450 6.02 -8.78 -23.03
C GLY A 450 6.75 -7.45 -23.22
N GLY A 451 6.88 -6.98 -24.47
CA GLY A 451 7.42 -5.66 -24.77
C GLY A 451 6.58 -4.52 -24.18
N VAL A 452 5.26 -4.58 -24.32
CA VAL A 452 4.34 -3.59 -23.71
C VAL A 452 4.45 -3.61 -22.18
N LEU A 453 4.49 -4.79 -21.56
CA LEU A 453 4.64 -4.92 -20.11
C LEU A 453 6.00 -4.38 -19.61
N ALA A 454 7.07 -4.61 -20.36
CA ALA A 454 8.39 -4.10 -20.00
C ALA A 454 8.42 -2.56 -20.02
N VAL A 455 7.90 -1.93 -21.08
CA VAL A 455 7.84 -0.47 -21.19
C VAL A 455 6.91 0.14 -20.14
N GLY A 456 5.68 -0.37 -20.03
CA GLY A 456 4.68 0.14 -19.09
C GLY A 456 5.12 -0.03 -17.64
N GLY A 457 5.54 -1.25 -17.25
CA GLY A 457 6.01 -1.51 -15.89
C GLY A 457 7.31 -0.76 -15.55
N GLY A 458 8.24 -0.64 -16.49
CA GLY A 458 9.47 0.16 -16.32
C GLY A 458 9.18 1.63 -16.03
N ALA A 459 8.23 2.24 -16.77
CA ALA A 459 7.81 3.62 -16.56
C ALA A 459 7.12 3.83 -15.19
N VAL A 460 6.27 2.89 -14.77
CA VAL A 460 5.61 2.94 -13.46
C VAL A 460 6.64 2.83 -12.33
N VAL A 461 7.57 1.88 -12.40
CA VAL A 461 8.65 1.72 -11.41
C VAL A 461 9.51 2.97 -11.32
N GLU A 462 9.86 3.58 -12.45
CA GLU A 462 10.64 4.81 -12.47
C GLU A 462 9.86 5.97 -11.80
N THR A 463 8.58 6.13 -12.15
CA THR A 463 7.73 7.20 -11.60
C THR A 463 7.58 7.06 -10.08
N LEU A 464 7.33 5.85 -9.59
CA LEU A 464 7.24 5.56 -8.16
C LEU A 464 8.57 5.81 -7.43
N SER A 465 9.70 5.44 -8.05
CA SER A 465 11.02 5.68 -7.46
C SER A 465 11.34 7.18 -7.31
N ARG A 466 10.99 7.99 -8.33
CA ARG A 466 11.15 9.45 -8.29
C ARG A 466 10.27 10.08 -7.22
N ARG A 467 8.98 9.69 -7.15
CA ARG A 467 8.04 10.19 -6.13
C ARG A 467 8.51 9.87 -4.71
N ARG A 468 9.00 8.65 -4.49
CA ARG A 468 9.56 8.23 -3.21
C ARG A 468 10.77 9.07 -2.81
N ALA A 469 11.71 9.29 -3.74
CA ALA A 469 12.90 10.09 -3.46
C ALA A 469 12.55 11.55 -3.10
N VAL A 470 11.54 12.12 -3.74
CA VAL A 470 11.02 13.45 -3.40
C VAL A 470 10.38 13.45 -2.01
N ALA A 471 9.51 12.48 -1.71
CA ALA A 471 8.86 12.36 -0.41
C ALA A 471 9.88 12.19 0.75
N GLU A 472 10.88 11.34 0.57
CA GLU A 472 11.96 11.15 1.57
C GLU A 472 12.77 12.44 1.78
N ARG A 473 13.02 13.21 0.72
CA ARG A 473 13.69 14.51 0.82
C ARG A 473 12.84 15.53 1.60
N LEU A 474 11.55 15.66 1.29
CA LEU A 474 10.66 16.58 2.02
C LEU A 474 10.52 16.18 3.49
N ALA A 475 10.41 14.88 3.79
CA ALA A 475 10.31 14.40 5.16
C ALA A 475 11.57 14.74 5.97
N ALA A 476 12.76 14.54 5.39
CA ALA A 476 14.02 14.90 6.03
C ALA A 476 14.18 16.42 6.23
N GLU A 477 13.70 17.22 5.27
CA GLU A 477 13.72 18.67 5.35
C GLU A 477 12.77 19.21 6.43
N ASN A 478 11.54 18.72 6.49
CA ASN A 478 10.60 19.05 7.56
C ASN A 478 11.13 18.66 8.94
N GLN A 479 11.69 17.45 9.09
CA GLN A 479 12.26 17.04 10.37
C GLN A 479 13.39 17.98 10.82
N ARG A 480 14.23 18.43 9.88
CA ARG A 480 15.30 19.39 10.18
C ARG A 480 14.73 20.76 10.59
N LEU A 481 13.70 21.26 9.90
CA LEU A 481 13.05 22.52 10.23
C LEU A 481 12.40 22.47 11.62
N TYR A 482 11.68 21.40 11.95
CA TYR A 482 11.09 21.22 13.28
C TYR A 482 12.16 21.15 14.38
N GLN A 483 13.26 20.43 14.15
CA GLN A 483 14.38 20.39 15.11
C GLN A 483 15.02 21.77 15.30
N GLN A 484 15.15 22.54 14.22
CA GLN A 484 15.70 23.90 14.29
C GLN A 484 14.76 24.85 15.04
N GLN A 485 13.45 24.81 14.77
CA GLN A 485 12.45 25.60 15.51
C GLN A 485 12.48 25.28 17.01
N ARG A 486 12.47 23.99 17.36
CA ARG A 486 12.55 23.55 18.76
C ARG A 486 13.82 24.01 19.46
N SER A 487 14.97 23.96 18.77
CA SER A 487 16.23 24.44 19.31
C SER A 487 16.23 25.96 19.53
N ILE A 488 15.57 26.74 18.65
CA ILE A 488 15.46 28.19 18.78
C ILE A 488 14.56 28.56 19.96
N ALA A 489 13.38 27.93 20.06
CA ALA A 489 12.43 28.17 21.16
C ALA A 489 13.07 27.86 22.52
N SER A 490 13.70 26.68 22.66
CA SER A 490 14.41 26.30 23.89
C SER A 490 15.58 27.24 24.23
N GLY A 491 16.32 27.70 23.21
CA GLY A 491 17.41 28.66 23.41
C GLY A 491 16.92 30.04 23.88
N LEU A 492 15.84 30.55 23.29
CA LEU A 492 15.23 31.83 23.70
C LEU A 492 14.70 31.75 25.13
N GLN A 493 14.00 30.66 25.46
CA GLN A 493 13.47 30.44 26.80
C GLN A 493 14.57 30.39 27.87
N HIS A 494 15.65 29.65 27.62
CA HIS A 494 16.78 29.58 28.57
C HIS A 494 17.45 30.93 28.77
N ALA A 495 17.56 31.75 27.71
CA ALA A 495 18.11 33.10 27.80
C ALA A 495 17.21 34.09 28.59
N LEU A 496 15.91 33.80 28.70
CA LEU A 496 14.94 34.65 29.40
C LEU A 496 14.73 34.28 30.87
N LEU A 497 15.32 33.19 31.37
CA LEU A 497 15.24 32.83 32.79
C LEU A 497 16.31 33.58 33.62
N PRO A 498 15.99 34.09 34.82
CA PRO A 498 16.98 34.72 35.70
C PRO A 498 17.95 33.71 36.31
N GLU A 499 19.16 34.17 36.61
CA GLU A 499 19.97 33.54 37.65
C GLU A 499 19.44 33.97 39.02
N VAL A 500 19.26 33.01 39.92
CA VAL A 500 18.79 33.25 41.29
C VAL A 500 19.93 33.89 42.10
N PRO A 501 19.76 35.12 42.64
CA PRO A 501 20.80 35.79 43.40
C PRO A 501 20.95 35.18 44.80
N HIS A 502 22.11 35.42 45.43
CA HIS A 502 22.30 35.17 46.85
C HIS A 502 21.78 36.36 47.68
N VAL A 503 20.99 36.09 48.71
CA VAL A 503 20.47 37.09 49.66
C VAL A 503 20.76 36.60 51.07
N ASP A 504 21.45 37.42 51.86
CA ASP A 504 21.79 37.05 53.24
C ASP A 504 20.51 36.82 54.06
N GLY A 505 20.46 35.68 54.77
CA GLY A 505 19.31 35.31 55.60
C GLY A 505 18.14 34.67 54.84
N ILE A 506 18.19 34.59 53.50
CA ILE A 506 17.15 33.96 52.66
C ILE A 506 17.74 32.91 51.72
N GLU A 507 17.27 31.67 51.81
CA GLU A 507 17.48 30.65 50.79
C GLU A 507 16.44 30.84 49.68
N ILE A 508 16.90 30.94 48.43
CA ILE A 508 16.03 31.14 47.25
C ILE A 508 16.15 29.94 46.32
N ALA A 509 15.01 29.42 45.89
CA ALA A 509 14.96 28.42 44.82
C ALA A 509 13.78 28.73 43.89
N ALA A 510 13.91 28.34 42.62
CA ALA A 510 12.83 28.44 41.66
C ALA A 510 12.73 27.17 40.81
N ARG A 511 11.52 26.86 40.37
CA ARG A 511 11.25 25.86 39.34
C ARG A 511 10.40 26.48 38.25
N TYR A 512 10.75 26.13 37.03
CA TYR A 512 10.06 26.56 35.84
C TYR A 512 9.92 25.40 34.87
N VAL A 513 8.72 25.17 34.39
CA VAL A 513 8.41 24.17 33.36
C VAL A 513 7.60 24.85 32.29
N ALA A 514 8.07 24.78 31.04
CA ALA A 514 7.25 25.18 29.91
C ALA A 514 6.09 24.21 29.71
N GLY A 515 4.98 24.74 29.17
CA GLY A 515 3.87 23.95 28.70
C GLY A 515 4.28 22.84 27.72
N ALA A 516 3.42 21.82 27.59
CA ALA A 516 3.76 20.52 26.99
C ALA A 516 4.22 20.58 25.51
N ASP A 517 3.87 21.65 24.79
CA ASP A 517 4.30 21.87 23.41
C ASP A 517 5.64 22.62 23.39
N GLY A 518 6.75 21.89 23.56
CA GLY A 518 8.13 22.42 23.53
C GLY A 518 8.57 23.07 22.19
N MET A 519 7.63 23.52 21.37
CA MET A 519 7.80 24.41 20.22
C MET A 519 7.45 25.87 20.55
N GLU A 520 6.79 26.15 21.67
CA GLU A 520 6.38 27.51 22.09
C GLU A 520 7.22 27.98 23.28
N VAL A 521 7.43 29.29 23.39
CA VAL A 521 8.09 29.93 24.54
C VAL A 521 7.02 30.44 25.49
N GLY A 522 7.21 30.23 26.78
CA GLY A 522 6.19 30.50 27.76
C GLY A 522 6.01 31.97 28.15
N GLY A 523 4.82 32.28 28.66
CA GLY A 523 4.42 33.61 29.15
C GLY A 523 4.89 33.88 30.58
N ASP A 524 5.00 32.83 31.40
CA ASP A 524 5.38 32.92 32.80
C ASP A 524 6.83 33.36 33.03
N TRP A 525 7.04 34.18 34.07
CA TRP A 525 8.37 34.50 34.56
C TRP A 525 8.42 34.71 36.08
N TYR A 526 9.65 34.64 36.59
CA TYR A 526 10.01 35.17 37.90
C TYR A 526 11.26 36.04 37.78
N ASP A 527 11.55 36.86 38.77
CA ASP A 527 12.87 37.46 38.98
C ASP A 527 13.04 37.81 40.47
N VAL A 528 14.30 37.90 40.93
CA VAL A 528 14.63 38.40 42.26
C VAL A 528 15.75 39.42 42.11
N ILE A 529 15.50 40.63 42.62
CA ILE A 529 16.37 41.80 42.44
C ILE A 529 16.80 42.28 43.82
N THR A 530 18.11 42.19 44.09
CA THR A 530 18.70 42.66 45.35
C THR A 530 18.89 44.17 45.35
N ARG A 531 18.56 44.84 46.46
CA ARG A 531 18.88 46.23 46.71
C ARG A 531 20.20 46.35 47.49
N PRO A 532 20.95 47.46 47.36
CA PRO A 532 22.16 47.70 48.16
C PRO A 532 21.92 47.73 49.68
N SER A 533 20.67 47.95 50.13
CA SER A 533 20.25 47.95 51.53
C SER A 533 20.22 46.57 52.19
N GLY A 534 20.30 45.47 51.40
CA GLY A 534 20.10 44.10 51.87
C GLY A 534 18.65 43.60 51.71
N GLU A 535 17.72 44.48 51.32
CA GLU A 535 16.36 44.12 50.91
C GLU A 535 16.37 43.49 49.50
N CYS A 536 15.36 42.69 49.18
CA CYS A 536 15.17 42.20 47.82
C CYS A 536 13.73 42.35 47.35
N VAL A 537 13.55 42.60 46.06
CA VAL A 537 12.24 42.59 45.39
C VAL A 537 12.12 41.32 44.57
N PHE A 538 11.07 40.53 44.80
CA PHE A 538 10.72 39.41 43.94
C PHE A 538 9.53 39.76 43.05
N VAL A 539 9.49 39.15 41.88
CA VAL A 539 8.36 39.21 40.95
C VAL A 539 8.02 37.81 40.48
N VAL A 540 6.73 37.52 40.38
CA VAL A 540 6.18 36.41 39.61
C VAL A 540 5.08 36.97 38.75
N GLY A 541 5.03 36.56 37.48
CA GLY A 541 3.97 37.00 36.59
C GLY A 541 3.74 36.05 35.44
N ASP A 542 2.62 36.26 34.78
CA ASP A 542 2.16 35.50 33.62
C ASP A 542 1.59 36.49 32.57
N ILE A 543 1.86 36.20 31.30
CA ILE A 543 1.35 36.94 30.14
C ILE A 543 0.28 36.10 29.47
N SER A 544 -0.90 36.69 29.28
CA SER A 544 -1.98 36.05 28.53
C SER A 544 -1.55 35.68 27.11
N GLY A 545 -1.85 34.45 26.70
CA GLY A 545 -1.48 33.92 25.40
C GLY A 545 -0.20 33.08 25.49
N ARG A 546 0.39 32.75 24.34
CA ARG A 546 1.52 31.81 24.27
C ARG A 546 2.46 32.09 23.12
N GLY A 547 3.64 31.51 23.16
CA GLY A 547 4.63 31.59 22.09
C GLY A 547 5.39 32.92 22.06
N LEU A 548 5.93 33.26 20.89
CA LEU A 548 6.88 34.38 20.75
C LEU A 548 6.32 35.77 21.16
N PRO A 549 5.05 36.12 20.88
CA PRO A 549 4.48 37.38 21.35
C PRO A 549 4.46 37.49 22.88
N ALA A 550 3.97 36.46 23.58
CA ALA A 550 3.96 36.39 25.05
C ALA A 550 5.37 36.49 25.63
N ALA A 551 6.34 35.77 25.06
CA ALA A 551 7.73 35.82 25.49
C ALA A 551 8.38 37.21 25.31
N THR A 552 7.99 37.96 24.28
CA THR A 552 8.51 39.31 24.02
C THR A 552 7.96 40.31 25.04
N THR A 553 6.66 40.23 25.32
CA THR A 553 5.99 41.06 26.34
C THR A 553 6.51 40.74 27.73
N MET A 554 6.68 39.45 28.06
CA MET A 554 7.30 39.01 29.31
C MET A 554 8.70 39.61 29.48
N ALA A 555 9.55 39.53 28.45
CA ALA A 555 10.90 40.10 28.51
C ALA A 555 10.85 41.62 28.74
N ALA A 556 9.95 42.33 28.05
CA ALA A 556 9.77 43.77 28.22
C ALA A 556 9.36 44.14 29.65
N LEU A 557 8.34 43.47 30.21
CA LEU A 557 7.88 43.72 31.58
C LEU A 557 8.94 43.34 32.61
N ARG A 558 9.63 42.21 32.44
CA ARG A 558 10.72 41.77 33.32
C ARG A 558 11.85 42.81 33.40
N PHE A 559 12.33 43.28 32.26
CA PHE A 559 13.39 44.31 32.25
C PHE A 559 12.90 45.67 32.75
N ALA A 560 11.62 46.01 32.53
CA ALA A 560 11.03 47.21 33.10
C ALA A 560 11.00 47.16 34.64
N VAL A 561 10.54 46.04 35.23
CA VAL A 561 10.60 45.81 36.69
C VAL A 561 12.02 46.02 37.20
N ARG A 562 13.00 45.37 36.57
CA ARG A 562 14.40 45.47 36.98
C ARG A 562 14.94 46.90 36.92
N SER A 563 14.57 47.64 35.88
CA SER A 563 14.95 49.05 35.72
C SER A 563 14.34 49.93 36.80
N TYR A 564 13.04 49.79 37.09
CA TYR A 564 12.35 50.60 38.10
C TYR A 564 12.83 50.29 39.52
N VAL A 565 13.04 49.00 39.85
CA VAL A 565 13.61 48.60 41.15
C VAL A 565 15.03 49.14 41.32
N ALA A 566 15.86 49.08 40.27
CA ALA A 566 17.22 49.62 40.31
C ALA A 566 17.28 51.15 40.48
N GLN A 567 16.23 51.87 40.07
CA GLN A 567 16.08 53.31 40.30
C GLN A 567 15.65 53.65 41.74
N GLY A 568 15.29 52.66 42.55
CA GLY A 568 14.85 52.85 43.93
C GLY A 568 13.33 53.04 44.07
N ASP A 569 12.54 52.77 43.03
CA ASP A 569 11.08 52.84 43.14
C ASP A 569 10.55 51.75 44.11
N ASP A 570 9.48 52.07 44.85
CA ASP A 570 8.73 51.11 45.68
C ASP A 570 7.81 50.21 44.82
N ILE A 571 7.38 49.07 45.36
CA ILE A 571 6.62 48.05 44.62
C ILE A 571 5.27 48.55 44.06
N ALA A 572 4.60 49.51 44.72
CA ALA A 572 3.34 50.06 44.23
C ALA A 572 3.58 51.03 43.07
N THR A 573 4.66 51.82 43.15
CA THR A 573 5.13 52.69 42.06
C THR A 573 5.56 51.86 40.85
N VAL A 574 6.33 50.79 41.05
CA VAL A 574 6.74 49.86 39.99
C VAL A 574 5.50 49.30 39.29
N LEU A 575 4.55 48.73 40.04
CA LEU A 575 3.34 48.15 39.45
C LEU A 575 2.50 49.19 38.69
N THR A 576 2.42 50.42 39.19
CA THR A 576 1.72 51.52 38.52
C THR A 576 2.38 51.90 37.21
N ARG A 577 3.72 51.92 37.14
CA ARG A 577 4.46 52.18 35.89
C ARG A 577 4.28 51.06 34.87
N LEU A 578 4.27 49.80 35.29
CA LEU A 578 4.03 48.65 34.39
C LEU A 578 2.67 48.73 33.70
N ARG A 579 1.62 49.25 34.37
CA ARG A 579 0.29 49.44 33.76
C ARG A 579 0.30 50.33 32.52
N GLY A 580 1.28 51.23 32.40
CA GLY A 580 1.42 52.10 31.24
C GLY A 580 2.21 51.49 30.08
N LEU A 581 2.71 50.25 30.23
CA LEU A 581 3.55 49.58 29.23
C LEU A 581 2.79 48.57 28.36
N LEU A 582 1.54 48.28 28.69
CA LEU A 582 0.69 47.32 28.00
C LEU A 582 -0.73 47.87 27.94
N ASP A 583 -1.42 47.68 26.81
CA ASP A 583 -2.82 48.00 26.63
C ASP A 583 -3.53 46.84 25.92
N ILE A 584 -4.52 46.22 26.58
CA ILE A 584 -5.22 45.04 26.06
C ILE A 584 -5.97 45.34 24.75
N GLU A 585 -6.41 46.58 24.52
CA GLU A 585 -7.12 46.96 23.29
C GLU A 585 -6.17 47.05 22.09
N VAL A 586 -4.90 47.36 22.32
CA VAL A 586 -3.87 47.56 21.29
C VAL A 586 -3.00 46.32 21.11
N ASP A 587 -2.53 45.76 22.22
CA ASP A 587 -1.56 44.67 22.25
C ASP A 587 -2.22 43.29 22.28
N HIS A 588 -3.54 43.23 22.54
CA HIS A 588 -4.31 41.99 22.68
C HIS A 588 -3.75 41.02 23.73
N GLN A 589 -3.01 41.56 24.70
CA GLN A 589 -2.40 40.83 25.80
C GLN A 589 -2.61 41.60 27.11
N PHE A 590 -2.72 40.86 28.21
CA PHE A 590 -2.64 41.37 29.57
C PHE A 590 -1.62 40.56 30.36
N ALA A 591 -1.18 41.07 31.50
CA ALA A 591 -0.29 40.34 32.40
C ALA A 591 -0.82 40.33 33.83
N THR A 592 -0.74 39.17 34.49
CA THR A 592 -0.90 39.07 35.93
C THR A 592 0.48 39.20 36.58
N VAL A 593 0.59 39.99 37.66
CA VAL A 593 1.88 40.26 38.32
C VAL A 593 1.72 40.30 39.82
N LEU A 594 2.56 39.56 40.53
CA LEU A 594 2.79 39.69 41.95
C LEU A 594 4.20 40.27 42.18
N LEU A 595 4.26 41.41 42.87
CA LEU A 595 5.51 42.01 43.32
C LEU A 595 5.57 41.95 44.83
N GLY A 596 6.72 41.57 45.38
CA GLY A 596 6.95 41.67 46.81
C GLY A 596 8.32 42.21 47.15
N GLU A 597 8.37 43.03 48.19
CA GLU A 597 9.59 43.54 48.79
C GLU A 597 9.81 42.84 50.12
N LEU A 598 10.98 42.26 50.28
CA LEU A 598 11.35 41.44 51.42
C LEU A 598 12.56 42.08 52.11
N ASP A 599 12.39 42.35 53.40
CA ASP A 599 13.46 42.76 54.32
C ASP A 599 13.79 41.55 55.22
N PRO A 600 14.92 40.85 54.95
CA PRO A 600 15.31 39.68 55.72
C PRO A 600 15.58 40.01 57.20
N ALA A 601 16.16 41.18 57.48
CA ALA A 601 16.59 41.58 58.81
C ALA A 601 15.42 41.99 59.70
N ALA A 602 14.43 42.70 59.14
CA ALA A 602 13.22 43.07 59.86
C ALA A 602 12.16 41.95 59.92
N GLY A 603 12.35 40.87 59.15
CA GLY A 603 11.33 39.82 59.00
C GLY A 603 10.04 40.37 58.41
N LEU A 604 10.14 41.26 57.42
CA LEU A 604 9.00 41.95 56.84
C LEU A 604 8.88 41.61 55.36
N VAL A 605 7.67 41.28 54.92
CA VAL A 605 7.33 41.16 53.51
C VAL A 605 6.18 42.11 53.18
N ARG A 606 6.35 42.89 52.12
CA ARG A 606 5.33 43.73 51.51
C ARG A 606 4.97 43.16 50.17
N VAL A 607 3.69 43.08 49.83
CA VAL A 607 3.24 42.46 48.59
C VAL A 607 2.17 43.31 47.93
N VAL A 608 2.18 43.34 46.60
CA VAL A 608 1.18 43.99 45.77
C VAL A 608 0.87 43.10 44.57
N SER A 609 -0.41 42.97 44.24
CA SER A 609 -0.88 42.11 43.13
C SER A 609 -1.65 42.91 42.08
N ALA A 610 -1.40 42.62 40.81
CA ALA A 610 -2.24 42.94 39.66
C ALA A 610 -2.77 41.63 39.07
N GLY A 611 -3.99 41.24 39.43
CA GLY A 611 -4.67 40.05 38.91
C GLY A 611 -4.03 38.71 39.27
N HIS A 612 -3.03 38.68 40.13
CA HIS A 612 -2.26 37.47 40.49
C HIS A 612 -2.64 36.95 41.88
N PHE A 613 -2.42 35.65 42.12
CA PHE A 613 -2.69 35.04 43.42
C PHE A 613 -1.76 35.59 44.52
N GLY A 614 -2.28 35.67 45.75
CA GLY A 614 -1.46 35.98 46.92
C GLY A 614 -0.45 34.84 47.18
N PRO A 615 0.76 35.16 47.68
CA PRO A 615 1.76 34.15 47.95
C PRO A 615 1.34 33.26 49.14
N LEU A 616 1.82 32.03 49.14
CA LEU A 616 1.58 31.06 50.20
C LEU A 616 2.70 31.14 51.24
N LEU A 617 2.37 31.44 52.50
CA LEU A 617 3.29 31.42 53.62
C LEU A 617 3.23 30.09 54.35
N VAL A 618 4.36 29.38 54.41
CA VAL A 618 4.51 28.10 55.09
C VAL A 618 5.35 28.30 56.34
N ARG A 619 4.85 27.86 57.50
CA ARG A 619 5.52 27.93 58.80
C ARG A 619 5.05 26.81 59.72
N ALA A 620 5.98 26.11 60.35
CA ALA A 620 5.71 25.09 61.36
C ALA A 620 4.66 24.04 60.92
N GLY A 621 4.73 23.57 59.68
CA GLY A 621 3.79 22.61 59.10
C GLY A 621 2.40 23.17 58.79
N HIS A 622 2.22 24.49 58.84
CA HIS A 622 1.01 25.18 58.43
C HIS A 622 1.28 26.06 57.20
N ALA A 623 0.36 26.05 56.24
CA ALA A 623 0.44 26.87 55.03
C ALA A 623 -0.83 27.71 54.87
N GLU A 624 -0.66 29.02 54.73
CA GLU A 624 -1.74 30.02 54.60
C GLU A 624 -1.45 30.99 53.45
N PHE A 625 -2.46 31.30 52.63
CA PHE A 625 -2.32 32.31 51.59
C PHE A 625 -2.40 33.70 52.20
N LEU A 626 -1.49 34.59 51.82
CA LEU A 626 -1.58 36.00 52.23
C LEU A 626 -2.74 36.66 51.48
N GLU A 627 -3.65 37.30 52.22
CA GLU A 627 -4.74 38.08 51.65
C GLU A 627 -4.19 39.38 51.04
N VAL A 628 -3.97 39.36 49.72
CA VAL A 628 -3.52 40.52 48.95
C VAL A 628 -4.66 40.99 48.05
N PRO A 629 -5.23 42.18 48.27
CA PRO A 629 -6.22 42.73 47.37
C PRO A 629 -5.65 42.89 45.96
N ALA A 630 -6.13 42.08 45.01
CA ALA A 630 -5.66 42.12 43.64
C ALA A 630 -6.22 43.36 42.93
N ALA A 631 -5.33 44.20 42.41
CA ALA A 631 -5.74 45.19 41.43
C ALA A 631 -5.99 44.54 40.06
N ARG A 632 -6.51 45.30 39.09
CA ARG A 632 -6.70 44.80 37.72
C ARG A 632 -5.36 44.36 37.10
N PRO A 633 -5.36 43.33 36.23
CA PRO A 633 -4.18 42.93 35.46
C PRO A 633 -3.57 44.10 34.69
N ILE A 634 -2.26 44.02 34.46
CA ILE A 634 -1.52 44.95 33.59
C ILE A 634 -2.09 44.83 32.16
N GLY A 635 -2.32 45.94 31.47
CA GLY A 635 -3.03 45.95 30.18
C GLY A 635 -4.51 46.34 30.28
N VAL A 636 -5.14 46.20 31.47
CA VAL A 636 -6.55 46.55 31.65
C VAL A 636 -6.69 47.94 32.26
N ALA A 637 -7.61 48.76 31.73
CA ALA A 637 -7.84 50.14 32.19
C ALA A 637 -7.92 50.24 33.73
N PRO A 638 -7.07 51.08 34.36
CA PRO A 638 -6.90 51.10 35.81
C PRO A 638 -8.12 51.70 36.51
N SER A 639 -8.46 51.17 37.69
CA SER A 639 -9.57 51.68 38.52
C SER A 639 -9.12 52.33 39.83
N ALA A 640 -7.96 51.96 40.40
CA ALA A 640 -7.40 52.55 41.63
C ALA A 640 -5.88 52.30 41.76
N SER A 641 -5.20 53.04 42.64
CA SER A 641 -3.81 52.76 43.03
C SER A 641 -3.71 51.36 43.65
N PRO A 642 -2.62 50.61 43.39
CA PRO A 642 -2.43 49.29 44.00
C PRO A 642 -2.40 49.36 45.53
N ALA A 643 -3.01 48.39 46.20
CA ALA A 643 -2.95 48.25 47.65
C ALA A 643 -1.77 47.37 48.05
N VAL A 644 -0.92 47.85 48.96
CA VAL A 644 0.20 47.07 49.51
C VAL A 644 -0.25 46.36 50.78
N THR A 645 -0.08 45.04 50.83
CA THR A 645 -0.26 44.23 52.03
C THR A 645 1.09 44.02 52.71
N GLU A 646 1.17 44.27 54.01
CA GLU A 646 2.35 43.96 54.82
C GLU A 646 2.11 42.72 55.69
N ALA A 647 3.09 41.81 55.75
CA ALA A 647 3.09 40.68 56.65
C ALA A 647 4.44 40.57 57.36
N ARG A 648 4.41 40.28 58.67
CA ARG A 648 5.62 40.00 59.46
C ARG A 648 5.84 38.50 59.56
N VAL A 649 7.04 38.08 59.21
CA VAL A 649 7.50 36.70 59.25
C VAL A 649 8.47 36.55 60.42
N SER A 650 8.23 35.56 61.27
CA SER A 650 9.06 35.27 62.44
C SER A 650 9.41 33.79 62.47
N GLY A 651 10.68 33.49 62.75
CA GLY A 651 11.21 32.13 62.74
C GLY A 651 11.43 31.55 61.32
N PRO A 652 11.74 30.25 61.22
CA PRO A 652 11.88 29.57 59.94
C PRO A 652 10.52 29.50 59.24
N ALA A 653 10.45 30.10 58.06
CA ALA A 653 9.26 30.14 57.22
C ALA A 653 9.66 30.12 55.75
N THR A 654 8.75 29.70 54.87
CA THR A 654 8.93 29.71 53.42
C THR A 654 7.78 30.47 52.79
N LEU A 655 8.08 31.51 52.00
CA LEU A 655 7.11 32.17 51.14
C LEU A 655 7.20 31.57 49.74
N LEU A 656 6.05 31.14 49.20
CA LEU A 656 5.93 30.58 47.86
C LEU A 656 5.09 31.52 46.99
N ALA A 657 5.67 32.00 45.90
CA ALA A 657 4.97 32.71 44.84
C ALA A 657 4.91 31.80 43.60
N PHE A 658 3.79 31.78 42.89
CA PHE A 658 3.54 30.80 41.84
C PHE A 658 2.58 31.36 40.79
N THR A 659 2.72 30.91 39.55
CA THR A 659 1.79 31.20 38.46
C THR A 659 0.59 30.25 38.47
N ASP A 660 -0.44 30.57 37.70
CA ASP A 660 -1.68 29.79 37.63
C ASP A 660 -1.47 28.33 37.22
N GLY A 661 -0.49 28.02 36.37
CA GLY A 661 -0.12 26.63 36.05
C GLY A 661 0.26 25.76 37.27
N ALA A 662 0.61 26.37 38.41
CA ALA A 662 0.84 25.64 39.66
C ALA A 662 -0.46 25.21 40.38
N VAL A 663 -1.62 25.65 39.92
CA VAL A 663 -2.93 25.36 40.52
C VAL A 663 -4.00 24.96 39.50
N GLU A 664 -3.85 25.33 38.23
CA GLU A 664 -4.81 25.04 37.18
C GLU A 664 -4.66 23.64 36.59
N ARG A 665 -5.80 22.98 36.38
CA ARG A 665 -5.92 21.72 35.65
C ARG A 665 -7.20 21.69 34.84
N LEU A 666 -7.13 21.12 33.65
CA LEU A 666 -8.28 20.99 32.77
C LEU A 666 -9.39 20.15 33.44
N GLY A 667 -10.57 20.75 33.61
CA GLY A 667 -11.74 20.10 34.21
C GLY A 667 -11.76 20.11 35.75
N GLU A 668 -10.84 20.83 36.40
CA GLU A 668 -10.81 21.01 37.85
C GLU A 668 -11.17 22.46 38.23
N VAL A 669 -11.84 22.63 39.37
CA VAL A 669 -12.12 23.96 39.94
C VAL A 669 -10.87 24.48 40.64
N LEU A 670 -10.52 25.74 40.39
CA LEU A 670 -9.31 26.41 40.88
C LEU A 670 -9.06 26.26 42.40
N ASP A 671 -10.09 26.36 43.22
CA ASP A 671 -9.99 26.20 44.68
C ASP A 671 -9.40 24.83 45.09
N THR A 672 -9.67 23.79 44.29
CA THR A 672 -9.12 22.44 44.52
C THR A 672 -7.62 22.42 44.26
N GLY A 673 -7.17 23.15 43.24
CA GLY A 673 -5.76 23.32 42.92
C GLY A 673 -5.00 24.10 43.99
N LEU A 674 -5.59 25.22 44.46
CA LEU A 674 -5.06 26.03 45.56
C LEU A 674 -4.95 25.22 46.86
N GLU A 675 -5.99 24.47 47.22
CA GLU A 675 -5.97 23.62 48.42
C GLU A 675 -4.95 22.49 48.30
N ARG A 676 -4.80 21.89 47.12
CA ARG A 676 -3.76 20.88 46.86
C ARG A 676 -2.36 21.46 47.03
N LEU A 677 -2.10 22.65 46.47
CA LEU A 677 -0.81 23.34 46.63
C LEU A 677 -0.52 23.61 48.11
N ARG A 678 -1.52 24.14 48.83
CA ARG A 678 -1.45 24.44 50.26
C ARG A 678 -1.16 23.20 51.10
N ALA A 679 -1.91 22.12 50.89
CA ALA A 679 -1.75 20.86 51.62
C ALA A 679 -0.40 20.20 51.36
N THR A 680 0.05 20.20 50.09
CA THR A 680 1.36 19.64 49.70
C THR A 680 2.50 20.44 50.32
N ALA A 681 2.44 21.77 50.27
CA ALA A 681 3.46 22.63 50.85
C ALA A 681 3.54 22.48 52.38
N ALA A 682 2.40 22.37 53.07
CA ALA A 682 2.35 22.12 54.50
C ALA A 682 2.97 20.76 54.90
N ALA A 683 2.72 19.72 54.12
CA ALA A 683 3.25 18.38 54.37
C ALA A 683 4.77 18.30 54.16
N ALA A 684 5.30 19.08 53.23
CA ALA A 684 6.71 19.06 52.83
C ALA A 684 7.56 20.20 53.46
N ASP A 685 7.02 20.97 54.42
CA ASP A 685 7.71 22.12 55.06
C ASP A 685 9.12 21.80 55.59
N THR A 686 9.33 20.58 56.07
CA THR A 686 10.63 20.13 56.63
C THR A 686 11.67 19.73 55.58
N GLN A 687 11.30 19.64 54.30
CA GLN A 687 12.21 19.26 53.23
C GLN A 687 13.13 20.43 52.83
N PRO A 688 14.31 20.14 52.24
CA PRO A 688 15.12 21.15 51.56
C PRO A 688 14.28 21.93 50.53
N LEU A 689 14.52 23.23 50.40
CA LEU A 689 13.69 24.10 49.56
C LEU A 689 13.62 23.60 48.10
N PRO A 690 14.71 23.14 47.47
CA PRO A 690 14.65 22.58 46.12
C PRO A 690 13.74 21.35 46.01
N GLU A 691 13.74 20.46 47.01
CA GLU A 691 12.92 19.24 47.02
C GLU A 691 11.44 19.55 47.23
N LEU A 692 11.13 20.51 48.12
CA LEU A 692 9.77 21.06 48.28
C LEU A 692 9.22 21.56 46.94
N LEU A 693 9.99 22.37 46.20
CA LEU A 693 9.55 22.88 44.91
C LEU A 693 9.36 21.76 43.88
N ASP A 694 10.24 20.77 43.85
CA ASP A 694 10.12 19.61 42.97
C ASP A 694 8.86 18.77 43.27
N GLU A 695 8.52 18.60 44.55
CA GLU A 695 7.30 17.92 44.99
C GLU A 695 6.04 18.70 44.60
N LEU A 696 6.04 20.04 44.79
CA LEU A 696 4.94 20.89 44.35
C LEU A 696 4.75 20.83 42.83
N MET A 697 5.83 20.84 42.04
CA MET A 697 5.76 20.71 40.58
C MET A 697 5.20 19.34 40.13
N GLN A 698 5.53 18.26 40.83
CA GLN A 698 5.04 16.92 40.53
C GLN A 698 3.59 16.72 40.98
N ALA A 699 3.19 17.31 42.10
CA ALA A 699 1.83 17.27 42.60
C ALA A 699 0.83 17.88 41.62
N GLN A 700 1.29 18.70 40.66
CA GLN A 700 0.47 19.33 39.61
C GLN A 700 0.42 18.57 38.28
N THR A 701 1.21 17.52 38.07
CA THR A 701 1.08 16.66 36.86
C THR A 701 -0.18 15.77 36.89
N GLY A 702 -1.18 16.08 36.05
CA GLY A 702 -2.31 15.21 35.72
C GLY A 702 -2.36 14.90 34.21
N ASP A 703 -3.30 14.07 33.75
CA ASP A 703 -3.44 13.62 32.35
C ASP A 703 -3.86 14.73 31.33
N GLY A 704 -4.00 15.98 31.78
CA GLY A 704 -4.21 17.17 30.95
C GLY A 704 -2.88 17.90 30.69
N GLY A 705 -2.70 18.46 29.49
CA GLY A 705 -1.45 19.14 29.11
C GLY A 705 -1.00 20.19 30.14
N ARG A 706 0.32 20.34 30.29
CA ARG A 706 0.92 21.37 31.15
C ARG A 706 0.76 22.73 30.50
N ASP A 707 0.28 23.70 31.27
CA ASP A 707 0.56 25.12 31.01
C ASP A 707 1.99 25.46 31.44
N ASP A 708 2.46 26.66 31.12
CA ASP A 708 3.66 27.18 31.75
C ASP A 708 3.47 27.24 33.27
N THR A 709 4.54 26.97 34.03
CA THR A 709 4.44 26.98 35.48
C THR A 709 5.74 27.48 36.09
N VAL A 710 5.62 28.46 36.96
CA VAL A 710 6.67 28.99 37.82
C VAL A 710 6.28 28.75 39.28
N ILE A 711 7.24 28.27 40.07
CA ILE A 711 7.17 28.32 41.54
C ILE A 711 8.47 28.91 42.05
N LEU A 712 8.39 30.04 42.75
CA LEU A 712 9.48 30.73 43.43
C LEU A 712 9.34 30.54 44.94
N GLY A 713 10.37 30.00 45.58
CA GLY A 713 10.45 29.83 47.03
C GLY A 713 11.50 30.74 47.65
N LEU A 714 11.11 31.40 48.74
CA LEU A 714 11.94 32.29 49.56
C LEU A 714 11.87 31.82 51.00
N ARG A 715 12.93 31.21 51.53
CA ARG A 715 12.96 30.61 52.88
C ARG A 715 13.86 31.39 53.81
N TRP A 716 13.32 31.83 54.94
CA TRP A 716 14.11 32.45 56.01
C TRP A 716 15.03 31.40 56.64
N THR A 717 16.33 31.58 56.46
CA THR A 717 17.33 30.76 57.13
C THR A 717 17.56 31.30 58.54
N PRO A 718 17.69 30.43 59.56
CA PRO A 718 18.09 30.88 60.89
C PRO A 718 19.44 31.60 60.79
N VAL A 719 19.52 32.82 61.33
CA VAL A 719 20.80 33.52 61.46
C VAL A 719 21.70 32.65 62.33
N GLY A 720 22.73 32.05 61.73
CA GLY A 720 23.72 31.26 62.45
C GLY A 720 24.38 32.13 63.51
N GLY A 721 24.24 31.74 64.77
CA GLY A 721 25.05 32.25 65.88
C GLY A 721 26.43 31.62 65.91
#